data_AF-A0A4T0J3P1-F1
#
_entry.id   AF-A0A4T0J3P1-F1
#
_cell.length_a   1.000
_cell.length_b   1.000
_cell.length_c   1.000
_cell.angle_alpha   90.00
_cell.angle_beta   90.00
_cell.angle_gamma   90.00
#
_symmetry.space_group_name_H-M   'P 1'
#
loop_
_entity.id
_entity.type
_entity.pdbx_description
1 polymer ?
#
loop_
_entity_poly.entity_id
_entity_poly.type
_entity_poly.pdbx_seq_one_letter_code
_entity_poly.pdbx_strand_id
1 'polypeptide(L)'
;MFNLDVYSYTRLITHSANLKEIYLNASTDQLMVLACVYNTIWTYSISEITSNVSQVDRVWTILPLLYTVIPAFDLAYKTYLEAPPSIPLTSILYSTVNQRALLLLTLQLIWSARLTFNTARRGLMAFASEDYRWPIVRGKLNWWQFKLLNLFFVAIAQNILHLITGIPALIIAKTPQYDVNRNDYLIFGLGVANITAEFIADNQQYAYQSWKRASSTKIASEKDLLTPKEKKLYADGFNSSGLFAISRHPNFAFEQLNWWIWSLLVVLGTKLDAVDLLSVFISPLSMSLLFEASTRLTESISLSKYPSYNEYRNYVAMFIPQFTLLKKIFNKLILILSLSTRTYFQPDEYFQSLEVAHWMRYGFGYLTWEWENRIRSVVYPAIYAVGYTLGDWANIPVQVTPKILNALFAAIQDIALIAFMRREYGNEKAMSYLTKSLVVISLAAAIRPTNVLIWIPLAADLLIRRTVNRLSALMLAVGVGLFALISVVSLDSMVYGSFTITPVRFIQSNIINSVSHFYGTSSALYYVTQAWPILLNTSIVYTYKAVVDMRTPTEKALRNTLIFVTGVYTLIAHKEWRFIQPLLPIAMALTASRMNLSKKTVKWLAVGVIPALYLLTTHMRGQVQVSEWVGEVSGVRSVGFYMPCHSTPWQSHIHRPDLTLYAVQCEPGGYNEEDVFYASPVEFMRKRHLEDVVIVFEALLIDYRDLHAELLKQYEVTLSLFNTVLHEDSRRRAHRGAQAQRQANVRNISKSIAKSQGLTAHRTGRLAVAGATSMLLVLAYYSHNADTIRLDTPNTPTKPILAGVLQDLESHFSKDSDTGVKFPNEVASVHDSGALKLLGLGVRTVSFLSIRVYSLGIYTEESAHSALSAVENVKEKLTRTASQDSDMVGEKLMERLITSPYTFAVRIVPVRNTDFGHLRDGFVRAVQARMKTSQLGAEESQQVNESLQTFKSFFPPSKVPKGDELTLTKTRSGDLALSYKGDTLGRLDSKSEGVKFISTQLLLAYFADKNPISPKAKASVINRL
;
A
#
# COMPACT_ATOMS: atom_id res chain seq x y z
N MET A 1 -19.38 -49.52 19.42
CA MET A 1 -18.54 -49.34 20.62
C MET A 1 -19.25 -49.82 21.88
N PHE A 2 -20.46 -49.32 22.15
CA PHE A 2 -21.37 -49.90 23.13
C PHE A 2 -22.29 -50.93 22.46
N ASN A 3 -22.55 -52.05 23.13
CA ASN A 3 -23.62 -52.97 22.73
C ASN A 3 -24.98 -52.32 23.02
N LEU A 4 -25.81 -52.14 21.99
CA LEU A 4 -27.17 -51.58 22.12
C LEU A 4 -28.26 -52.60 21.73
N ASP A 5 -27.90 -53.87 21.59
CA ASP A 5 -28.85 -54.92 21.26
C ASP A 5 -29.78 -55.21 22.44
N VAL A 6 -31.05 -54.81 22.30
CA VAL A 6 -32.10 -54.97 23.31
C VAL A 6 -32.27 -56.44 23.72
N TYR A 7 -32.07 -57.38 22.79
CA TYR A 7 -32.19 -58.80 23.09
C TYR A 7 -31.10 -59.27 24.06
N SER A 8 -29.86 -58.80 23.87
CA SER A 8 -28.74 -59.05 24.78
C SER A 8 -29.02 -58.59 26.21
N TYR A 9 -29.59 -57.39 26.40
CA TYR A 9 -29.98 -56.88 27.73
C TYR A 9 -31.15 -57.64 28.33
N THR A 10 -32.16 -57.97 27.52
CA THR A 10 -33.34 -58.73 27.97
C THR A 10 -32.91 -60.11 28.46
N ARG A 11 -32.01 -60.77 27.72
CA ARG A 11 -31.45 -62.07 28.12
C ARG A 11 -30.63 -61.95 29.41
N LEU A 12 -29.77 -60.94 29.52
CA LEU A 12 -28.95 -60.69 30.73
C LEU A 12 -29.82 -60.54 31.99
N ILE A 13 -30.90 -59.77 31.89
CA ILE A 13 -31.81 -59.50 33.02
C ILE A 13 -32.68 -60.72 33.35
N THR A 14 -33.21 -61.41 32.34
CA THR A 14 -34.15 -62.54 32.55
C THR A 14 -33.47 -63.85 32.98
N HIS A 15 -32.21 -64.05 32.62
CA HIS A 15 -31.46 -65.28 32.93
C HIS A 15 -30.58 -65.18 34.19
N SER A 16 -30.65 -64.07 34.93
CA SER A 16 -29.90 -63.88 36.18
C SER A 16 -30.85 -63.85 37.37
N ALA A 17 -30.56 -64.64 38.41
CA ALA A 17 -31.43 -64.77 39.58
C ALA A 17 -31.30 -63.58 40.57
N ASN A 18 -30.19 -62.85 40.53
CA ASN A 18 -29.91 -61.73 41.43
C ASN A 18 -28.96 -60.69 40.80
N LEU A 19 -28.77 -59.56 41.48
CA LEU A 19 -27.89 -58.47 41.02
C LEU A 19 -26.42 -58.89 40.88
N LYS A 20 -25.92 -59.82 41.70
CA LYS A 20 -24.55 -60.32 41.60
C LYS A 20 -24.35 -61.07 40.28
N GLU A 21 -25.29 -61.93 39.90
CA GLU A 21 -25.26 -62.64 38.63
C GLU A 21 -25.41 -61.70 37.43
N ILE A 22 -26.29 -60.69 37.51
CA ILE A 22 -26.41 -59.66 36.46
C ILE A 22 -25.05 -58.97 36.26
N TYR A 23 -24.38 -58.58 37.34
CA TYR A 23 -23.09 -57.91 37.27
C TYR A 23 -21.98 -58.80 36.67
N LEU A 24 -21.86 -60.05 37.14
CA LEU A 24 -20.85 -60.99 36.65
C LEU A 24 -21.03 -61.30 35.16
N ASN A 25 -22.27 -61.45 34.71
CA ASN A 25 -22.59 -61.81 33.32
C ASN A 25 -22.59 -60.61 32.36
N ALA A 26 -22.66 -59.37 32.85
CA ALA A 26 -22.67 -58.17 32.02
C ALA A 26 -21.27 -57.86 31.46
N SER A 27 -21.17 -57.44 30.21
CA SER A 27 -19.94 -56.82 29.71
C SER A 27 -19.74 -55.42 30.31
N THR A 28 -18.51 -54.93 30.34
CA THR A 28 -18.18 -53.60 30.89
C THR A 28 -18.98 -52.49 30.20
N ASP A 29 -19.14 -52.55 28.88
CA ASP A 29 -19.92 -51.57 28.13
C ASP A 29 -21.44 -51.68 28.41
N GLN A 30 -21.97 -52.88 28.66
CA GLN A 30 -23.36 -53.07 29.10
C GLN A 30 -23.60 -52.43 30.48
N LEU A 31 -22.66 -52.56 31.42
CA LEU A 31 -22.75 -51.90 32.73
C LEU A 31 -22.81 -50.37 32.59
N MET A 32 -21.97 -49.80 31.72
CA MET A 32 -21.98 -48.36 31.45
C MET A 32 -23.30 -47.90 30.82
N VAL A 33 -23.85 -48.66 29.86
CA VAL A 33 -25.16 -48.35 29.23
C VAL A 33 -26.29 -48.45 30.25
N LEU A 34 -26.32 -49.50 31.09
CA LEU A 34 -27.32 -49.65 32.15
C LEU A 34 -27.27 -48.47 33.14
N ALA A 35 -26.06 -48.05 33.54
CA ALA A 35 -25.88 -46.86 34.36
C ALA A 35 -26.38 -45.58 33.65
N CYS A 36 -26.15 -45.43 32.34
CA CYS A 36 -26.66 -44.30 31.55
C CYS A 36 -28.20 -44.29 31.49
N VAL A 37 -28.83 -45.45 31.26
CA VAL A 37 -30.30 -45.57 31.24
C VAL A 37 -30.88 -45.22 32.60
N TYR A 38 -30.31 -45.76 33.68
CA TYR A 38 -30.72 -45.43 35.05
C TYR A 38 -30.64 -43.93 35.32
N ASN A 39 -29.49 -43.31 35.04
CA ASN A 39 -29.30 -41.87 35.28
C ASN A 39 -30.19 -41.01 34.38
N THR A 40 -30.50 -41.45 33.16
CA THR A 40 -31.44 -40.78 32.26
C THR A 40 -32.85 -40.77 32.84
N ILE A 41 -33.34 -41.93 33.30
CA ILE A 41 -34.66 -42.05 33.93
C ILE A 41 -34.70 -41.20 35.20
N TRP A 42 -33.69 -41.31 36.06
CA TRP A 42 -33.59 -40.51 37.28
C TRP A 42 -33.59 -39.01 36.99
N THR A 43 -32.76 -38.55 36.03
CA THR A 43 -32.67 -37.13 35.65
C THR A 43 -34.02 -36.62 35.17
N TYR A 44 -34.71 -37.38 34.32
CA TYR A 44 -36.03 -37.00 33.82
C TYR A 44 -37.07 -36.97 34.95
N SER A 45 -37.19 -38.05 35.73
CA SER A 45 -38.16 -38.12 36.83
C SER A 45 -37.97 -37.02 37.87
N ILE A 46 -36.73 -36.78 38.32
CA ILE A 46 -36.47 -35.74 39.33
C ILE A 46 -36.65 -34.34 38.74
N SER A 47 -36.26 -34.11 37.48
CA SER A 47 -36.49 -32.80 36.86
C SER A 47 -37.97 -32.45 36.72
N GLU A 48 -38.82 -33.46 36.46
CA GLU A 48 -40.27 -33.31 36.40
C GLU A 48 -40.88 -33.08 37.78
N ILE A 49 -40.49 -33.86 38.80
CA ILE A 49 -40.97 -33.72 40.18
C ILE A 49 -40.58 -32.36 40.76
N THR A 50 -39.34 -31.92 40.53
CA THR A 50 -38.82 -30.67 41.10
C THR A 50 -39.07 -29.45 40.23
N SER A 51 -39.61 -29.63 39.01
CA SER A 51 -39.70 -28.58 37.98
C SER A 51 -38.38 -27.84 37.74
N ASN A 52 -37.26 -28.52 37.94
CA ASN A 52 -35.90 -27.98 37.85
C ASN A 52 -35.06 -28.89 36.96
N VAL A 53 -34.65 -28.39 35.80
CA VAL A 53 -33.90 -29.20 34.83
C VAL A 53 -32.40 -29.26 35.14
N SER A 54 -31.91 -28.45 36.08
CA SER A 54 -30.51 -28.46 36.53
C SER A 54 -30.10 -29.68 37.37
N GLN A 55 -30.98 -30.66 37.54
CA GLN A 55 -30.59 -31.95 38.12
C GLN A 55 -29.46 -32.60 37.33
N VAL A 56 -29.51 -32.46 36.00
CA VAL A 56 -28.42 -32.92 35.12
C VAL A 56 -27.12 -32.20 35.45
N ASP A 57 -27.13 -30.86 35.61
CA ASP A 57 -25.95 -30.03 35.88
C ASP A 57 -25.22 -30.46 37.18
N ARG A 58 -25.92 -31.06 38.14
CA ARG A 58 -25.34 -31.58 39.39
C ARG A 58 -24.62 -32.90 39.16
N VAL A 59 -25.27 -33.83 38.46
CA VAL A 59 -24.66 -35.14 38.15
C VAL A 59 -23.50 -35.00 37.17
N TRP A 60 -23.42 -33.90 36.40
CA TRP A 60 -22.26 -33.56 35.57
C TRP A 60 -20.93 -33.55 36.33
N THR A 61 -20.97 -33.29 37.63
CA THR A 61 -19.78 -33.22 38.47
C THR A 61 -19.19 -34.60 38.82
N ILE A 62 -19.98 -35.68 38.70
CA ILE A 62 -19.63 -37.03 39.18
C ILE A 62 -19.72 -38.08 38.07
N LEU A 63 -20.71 -38.01 37.17
CA LEU A 63 -20.95 -39.06 36.17
C LEU A 63 -19.76 -39.35 35.24
N PRO A 64 -19.03 -38.36 34.71
CA PRO A 64 -17.83 -38.65 33.91
C PRO A 64 -16.81 -39.50 34.66
N LEU A 65 -16.60 -39.22 35.96
CA LEU A 65 -15.72 -40.00 36.82
C LEU A 65 -16.24 -41.44 36.98
N LEU A 66 -17.55 -41.61 37.23
CA LEU A 66 -18.18 -42.92 37.33
C LEU A 66 -17.95 -43.76 36.06
N TYR A 67 -18.13 -43.15 34.88
CA TYR A 67 -17.92 -43.82 33.59
C TYR A 67 -16.46 -44.15 33.28
N THR A 68 -15.52 -43.65 34.09
CA THR A 68 -14.11 -44.05 34.05
C THR A 68 -13.78 -45.10 35.11
N VAL A 69 -14.39 -45.02 36.29
CA VAL A 69 -14.23 -46.00 37.38
C VAL A 69 -14.72 -47.38 36.95
N ILE A 70 -15.90 -47.46 36.30
CA ILE A 70 -16.47 -48.74 35.85
C ILE A 70 -15.45 -49.55 35.03
N PRO A 71 -14.96 -49.07 33.86
CA PRO A 71 -13.99 -49.83 33.08
C PRO A 71 -12.62 -50.00 33.75
N ALA A 72 -12.21 -49.09 34.64
CA ALA A 72 -10.93 -49.21 35.34
C ALA A 72 -10.90 -50.36 36.36
N PHE A 73 -12.03 -50.67 37.00
CA PHE A 73 -12.12 -51.65 38.08
C PHE A 73 -13.03 -52.85 37.81
N ASP A 74 -13.78 -52.89 36.70
CA ASP A 74 -14.73 -53.97 36.41
C ASP A 74 -14.08 -55.35 36.48
N LEU A 75 -12.94 -55.54 35.81
CA LEU A 75 -12.20 -56.80 35.83
C LEU A 75 -11.76 -57.17 37.26
N ALA A 76 -11.20 -56.21 37.99
CA ALA A 76 -10.74 -56.41 39.38
C ALA A 76 -11.88 -56.85 40.30
N TYR A 77 -13.04 -56.21 40.17
CA TYR A 77 -14.19 -56.49 41.02
C TYR A 77 -14.85 -57.83 40.66
N LYS A 78 -14.92 -58.19 39.37
CA LYS A 78 -15.36 -59.53 38.95
C LYS A 78 -14.44 -60.62 39.48
N THR A 79 -13.12 -60.45 39.33
CA THR A 79 -12.13 -61.38 39.88
C THR A 79 -12.25 -61.49 41.40
N TYR A 80 -12.50 -60.39 42.11
CA TYR A 80 -12.72 -60.41 43.56
C TYR A 80 -13.99 -61.20 43.96
N LEU A 81 -15.09 -61.06 43.22
CA LEU A 81 -16.35 -61.75 43.51
C LEU A 81 -16.30 -63.26 43.26
N GLU A 82 -15.37 -63.72 42.42
CA GLU A 82 -15.12 -65.12 42.08
C GLU A 82 -13.93 -65.72 42.86
N ALA A 83 -13.07 -64.88 43.44
CA ALA A 83 -11.87 -65.33 44.16
C ALA A 83 -12.21 -66.02 45.50
N PRO A 84 -11.42 -67.03 45.90
CA PRO A 84 -11.48 -67.60 47.25
C PRO A 84 -11.17 -66.53 48.32
N PRO A 85 -11.71 -66.66 49.56
CA PRO A 85 -11.49 -65.68 50.64
C PRO A 85 -10.03 -65.46 51.05
N SER A 86 -9.12 -66.35 50.65
CA SER A 86 -7.69 -66.31 50.99
C SER A 86 -6.86 -65.36 50.12
N ILE A 87 -7.38 -64.87 48.99
CA ILE A 87 -6.63 -63.98 48.09
C ILE A 87 -6.81 -62.51 48.55
N PRO A 88 -5.74 -61.80 48.92
CA PRO A 88 -5.84 -60.39 49.31
C PRO A 88 -6.32 -59.51 48.15
N LEU A 89 -7.26 -58.59 48.42
CA LEU A 89 -7.75 -57.61 47.43
C LEU A 89 -6.61 -56.83 46.74
N THR A 90 -5.52 -56.54 47.47
CA THR A 90 -4.35 -55.83 46.95
C THR A 90 -3.66 -56.57 45.79
N SER A 91 -3.57 -57.90 45.86
CA SER A 91 -3.00 -58.73 44.80
C SER A 91 -3.87 -58.73 43.54
N ILE A 92 -5.19 -58.77 43.72
CA ILE A 92 -6.17 -58.71 42.62
C ILE A 92 -6.08 -57.35 41.93
N LEU A 93 -6.07 -56.26 42.70
CA LEU A 93 -5.95 -54.91 42.16
C LEU A 93 -4.65 -54.73 41.37
N TYR A 94 -3.53 -55.23 41.88
CA TYR A 94 -2.23 -55.12 41.21
C TYR A 94 -2.18 -55.88 39.88
N SER A 95 -2.85 -57.04 39.77
CA SER A 95 -2.81 -57.87 38.57
C SER A 95 -3.85 -57.50 37.52
N THR A 96 -4.95 -56.84 37.90
CA THR A 96 -6.10 -56.60 37.02
C THR A 96 -6.29 -55.14 36.62
N VAL A 97 -5.91 -54.17 37.46
CA VAL A 97 -6.13 -52.75 37.20
C VAL A 97 -5.04 -52.18 36.30
N ASN A 98 -5.44 -51.63 35.15
CA ASN A 98 -4.50 -51.04 34.20
C ASN A 98 -3.92 -49.72 34.75
N GLN A 99 -2.58 -49.62 34.81
CA GLN A 99 -1.89 -48.42 35.32
C GLN A 99 -2.22 -47.14 34.55
N ARG A 100 -2.45 -47.22 33.23
CA ARG A 100 -2.86 -46.07 32.41
C ARG A 100 -4.30 -45.66 32.69
N ALA A 101 -5.18 -46.61 33.00
CA ALA A 101 -6.54 -46.31 33.47
C ALA A 101 -6.49 -45.58 34.82
N LEU A 102 -5.55 -45.91 35.70
CA LEU A 102 -5.33 -45.17 36.95
C LEU A 102 -4.82 -43.74 36.72
N LEU A 103 -3.92 -43.51 35.77
CA LEU A 103 -3.49 -42.14 35.40
C LEU A 103 -4.67 -41.30 34.88
N LEU A 104 -5.46 -41.87 33.97
CA LEU A 104 -6.67 -41.21 33.45
C LEU A 104 -7.67 -40.93 34.58
N LEU A 105 -7.96 -41.93 35.40
CA LEU A 105 -8.87 -41.81 36.54
C LEU A 105 -8.40 -40.74 37.52
N THR A 106 -7.11 -40.65 37.79
CA THR A 106 -6.53 -39.63 38.68
C THR A 106 -6.76 -38.23 38.12
N LEU A 107 -6.53 -38.00 36.83
CA LEU A 107 -6.83 -36.71 36.19
C LEU A 107 -8.32 -36.37 36.29
N GLN A 108 -9.20 -37.33 36.00
CA GLN A 108 -10.64 -37.11 36.08
C GLN A 108 -11.14 -36.89 37.51
N LEU A 109 -10.52 -37.55 38.50
CA LEU A 109 -10.83 -37.36 39.91
C LEU A 109 -10.47 -35.94 40.35
N ILE A 110 -9.27 -35.45 40.02
CA ILE A 110 -8.84 -34.08 40.31
C ILE A 110 -9.77 -33.07 39.62
N TRP A 111 -10.09 -33.32 38.34
CA TRP A 111 -11.02 -32.49 37.56
C TRP A 111 -12.43 -32.46 38.17
N SER A 112 -12.95 -33.61 38.57
CA SER A 112 -14.28 -33.79 39.19
C SER A 112 -14.34 -33.13 40.57
N ALA A 113 -13.31 -33.29 41.40
CA ALA A 113 -13.20 -32.61 42.68
C ALA A 113 -13.21 -31.08 42.50
N ARG A 114 -12.43 -30.57 41.53
CA ARG A 114 -12.42 -29.15 41.15
C ARG A 114 -13.80 -28.67 40.70
N LEU A 115 -14.47 -29.42 39.80
CA LEU A 115 -15.78 -29.05 39.28
C LEU A 115 -16.84 -29.03 40.38
N THR A 116 -16.85 -30.07 41.21
CA THR A 116 -17.74 -30.21 42.37
C THR A 116 -17.56 -29.03 43.32
N PHE A 117 -16.31 -28.70 43.67
CA PHE A 117 -15.99 -27.53 44.49
C PHE A 117 -16.50 -26.22 43.86
N ASN A 118 -16.26 -26.02 42.55
CA ASN A 118 -16.68 -24.81 41.84
C ASN A 118 -18.21 -24.68 41.74
N THR A 119 -18.92 -25.79 41.57
CA THR A 119 -20.39 -25.85 41.53
C THR A 119 -20.99 -25.63 42.93
N ALA A 120 -20.41 -26.24 43.95
CA ALA A 120 -20.84 -26.09 45.35
C ALA A 120 -20.72 -24.64 45.84
N ARG A 121 -19.57 -23.98 45.64
CA ARG A 121 -19.35 -22.57 46.05
C ARG A 121 -20.22 -21.55 45.30
N ARG A 122 -20.81 -21.95 44.17
CA ARG A 122 -21.77 -21.15 43.40
C ARG A 122 -23.22 -21.37 43.85
N GLY A 123 -23.46 -22.31 44.77
CA GLY A 123 -24.78 -22.66 45.30
C GLY A 123 -25.60 -23.62 44.41
N LEU A 124 -25.05 -24.11 43.29
CA LEU A 124 -25.76 -24.95 42.31
C LEU A 124 -26.06 -26.38 42.81
N MET A 125 -25.43 -26.79 43.91
CA MET A 125 -25.70 -28.08 44.58
C MET A 125 -26.97 -28.04 45.43
N ALA A 126 -27.52 -26.86 45.74
CA ALA A 126 -28.76 -26.76 46.50
C ALA A 126 -29.95 -27.20 45.65
N PHE A 127 -30.85 -28.02 46.21
CA PHE A 127 -31.97 -28.61 45.45
C PHE A 127 -32.86 -27.59 44.72
N ALA A 128 -33.08 -26.41 45.32
CA ALA A 128 -33.89 -25.34 44.74
C ALA A 128 -33.15 -24.48 43.71
N SER A 129 -31.82 -24.59 43.60
CA SER A 129 -31.03 -23.77 42.68
C SER A 129 -31.10 -24.30 41.24
N GLU A 130 -31.22 -23.39 40.27
CA GLU A 130 -31.26 -23.68 38.84
C GLU A 130 -30.21 -22.82 38.11
N ASP A 131 -29.58 -23.36 37.06
CA ASP A 131 -28.68 -22.59 36.21
C ASP A 131 -29.44 -21.46 35.50
N TYR A 132 -28.88 -20.25 35.55
CA TYR A 132 -29.49 -19.03 35.03
C TYR A 132 -29.87 -19.09 33.54
N ARG A 133 -29.31 -20.03 32.76
CA ARG A 133 -29.63 -20.23 31.34
C ARG A 133 -31.02 -20.86 31.16
N TRP A 134 -31.45 -21.75 32.05
CA TRP A 134 -32.70 -22.49 31.89
C TRP A 134 -33.95 -21.63 31.93
N PRO A 135 -34.10 -20.65 32.86
CA PRO A 135 -35.22 -19.72 32.84
C PRO A 135 -35.32 -18.92 31.53
N ILE A 136 -34.17 -18.53 30.94
CA ILE A 136 -34.12 -17.78 29.69
C ILE A 136 -34.55 -18.65 28.51
N VAL A 137 -34.12 -19.92 28.47
CA VAL A 137 -34.55 -20.88 27.45
C VAL A 137 -36.04 -21.20 27.59
N ARG A 138 -36.51 -21.40 28.83
CA ARG A 138 -37.93 -21.63 29.15
C ARG A 138 -38.81 -20.46 28.68
N GLY A 139 -38.35 -19.22 28.84
CA GLY A 139 -39.08 -18.03 28.35
C GLY A 139 -39.16 -17.90 26.82
N LYS A 140 -38.39 -18.69 26.06
CA LYS A 140 -38.40 -18.68 24.58
C LYS A 140 -39.22 -19.82 23.97
N LEU A 141 -39.68 -20.76 24.78
CA LEU A 141 -40.35 -21.98 24.32
C LEU A 141 -41.73 -22.11 24.98
N ASN A 142 -42.68 -22.72 24.27
CA ASN A 142 -43.95 -23.11 24.87
C ASN A 142 -43.76 -24.31 25.81
N TRP A 143 -44.70 -24.50 26.74
CA TRP A 143 -44.57 -25.52 27.79
C TRP A 143 -44.27 -26.94 27.26
N TRP A 144 -44.96 -27.37 26.19
CA TRP A 144 -44.77 -28.70 25.58
C TRP A 144 -43.43 -28.82 24.84
N GLN A 145 -42.97 -27.75 24.20
CA GLN A 145 -41.64 -27.71 23.54
C GLN A 145 -40.53 -27.82 24.59
N PHE A 146 -40.71 -27.20 25.76
CA PHE A 146 -39.78 -27.32 26.87
C PHE A 146 -39.78 -28.73 27.47
N LYS A 147 -40.93 -29.42 27.54
CA LYS A 147 -41.00 -30.83 27.97
C LYS A 147 -40.28 -31.76 27.00
N LEU A 148 -40.43 -31.56 25.69
CA LEU A 148 -39.65 -32.30 24.69
C LEU A 148 -38.15 -32.02 24.79
N LEU A 149 -37.76 -30.76 25.03
CA LEU A 149 -36.37 -30.38 25.28
C LEU A 149 -35.83 -31.08 26.55
N ASN A 150 -36.62 -31.13 27.63
CA ASN A 150 -36.25 -31.81 28.86
C ASN A 150 -36.00 -33.31 28.59
N LEU A 151 -36.94 -34.00 27.95
CA LEU A 151 -36.80 -35.43 27.67
C LEU A 151 -35.62 -35.73 26.73
N PHE A 152 -35.60 -35.13 25.54
CA PHE A 152 -34.66 -35.54 24.48
C PHE A 152 -33.26 -34.93 24.66
N PHE A 153 -33.16 -33.69 25.14
CA PHE A 153 -31.88 -33.02 25.28
C PHE A 153 -31.32 -33.09 26.70
N VAL A 154 -32.07 -32.62 27.70
CA VAL A 154 -31.59 -32.53 29.10
C VAL A 154 -31.38 -33.93 29.68
N ALA A 155 -32.37 -34.80 29.60
CA ALA A 155 -32.28 -36.14 30.19
C ALA A 155 -31.49 -37.09 29.30
N ILE A 156 -31.92 -37.30 28.04
CA ILE A 156 -31.30 -38.32 27.17
C ILE A 156 -29.94 -37.86 26.64
N ALA A 157 -29.87 -36.77 25.87
CA ALA A 157 -28.65 -36.42 25.16
C ALA A 157 -27.48 -36.09 26.11
N GLN A 158 -27.71 -35.39 27.22
CA GLN A 158 -26.63 -35.08 28.16
C GLN A 158 -26.11 -36.31 28.93
N ASN A 159 -26.97 -37.26 29.30
CA ASN A 159 -26.50 -38.52 29.90
C ASN A 159 -25.74 -39.38 28.87
N ILE A 160 -26.13 -39.35 27.59
CA ILE A 160 -25.33 -39.97 26.52
C ILE A 160 -23.97 -39.29 26.38
N LEU A 161 -23.91 -37.95 26.47
CA LEU A 161 -22.65 -37.21 26.46
C LEU A 161 -21.76 -37.63 27.65
N HIS A 162 -22.34 -37.83 28.84
CA HIS A 162 -21.62 -38.41 29.97
C HIS A 162 -21.09 -39.81 29.69
N LEU A 163 -21.91 -40.70 29.14
CA LEU A 163 -21.47 -42.04 28.78
C LEU A 163 -20.30 -42.00 27.80
N ILE A 164 -20.37 -41.10 26.79
CA ILE A 164 -19.32 -40.88 25.79
C ILE A 164 -18.00 -40.44 26.44
N THR A 165 -18.01 -39.76 27.59
CA THR A 165 -16.77 -39.40 28.31
C THR A 165 -15.98 -40.60 28.85
N GLY A 166 -16.63 -41.75 29.07
CA GLY A 166 -15.97 -42.98 29.50
C GLY A 166 -15.32 -43.79 28.38
N ILE A 167 -15.50 -43.40 27.11
CA ILE A 167 -14.94 -44.09 25.93
C ILE A 167 -13.42 -44.33 26.03
N PRO A 168 -12.59 -43.33 26.39
CA PRO A 168 -11.15 -43.54 26.55
C PRO A 168 -10.81 -44.64 27.56
N ALA A 169 -11.50 -44.67 28.69
CA ALA A 169 -11.28 -45.66 29.75
C ALA A 169 -11.74 -47.06 29.31
N LEU A 170 -12.85 -47.16 28.59
CA LEU A 170 -13.34 -48.41 28.01
C LEU A 170 -12.36 -49.02 27.00
N ILE A 171 -11.70 -48.19 26.18
CA ILE A 171 -10.66 -48.68 25.24
C ILE A 171 -9.47 -49.22 26.03
N ILE A 172 -8.97 -48.47 27.02
CA ILE A 172 -7.84 -48.93 27.86
C ILE A 172 -8.14 -50.30 28.47
N ALA A 173 -9.36 -50.50 28.96
CA ALA A 173 -9.79 -51.77 29.57
C ALA A 173 -9.88 -52.94 28.57
N LYS A 174 -10.15 -52.67 27.28
CA LYS A 174 -10.24 -53.68 26.22
C LYS A 174 -8.90 -54.01 25.57
N THR A 175 -7.92 -53.12 25.67
CA THR A 175 -6.58 -53.31 25.11
C THR A 175 -5.65 -54.07 26.06
N PRO A 176 -4.66 -54.83 25.55
CA PRO A 176 -3.63 -55.44 26.38
C PRO A 176 -2.94 -54.42 27.29
N GLN A 177 -2.58 -54.84 28.51
CA GLN A 177 -1.85 -53.96 29.43
C GLN A 177 -0.42 -53.74 28.92
N TYR A 178 -0.15 -52.52 28.47
CA TYR A 178 1.20 -52.04 28.16
C TYR A 178 1.75 -51.23 29.33
N ASP A 179 3.05 -51.39 29.60
CA ASP A 179 3.75 -50.58 30.60
C ASP A 179 3.58 -49.07 30.33
N VAL A 180 3.55 -48.29 31.42
CA VAL A 180 3.50 -46.83 31.35
C VAL A 180 4.87 -46.31 30.90
N ASN A 181 4.88 -45.48 29.87
CA ASN A 181 6.09 -44.93 29.28
C ASN A 181 6.27 -43.44 29.59
N ARG A 182 7.38 -42.84 29.12
CA ARG A 182 7.69 -41.42 29.33
C ARG A 182 6.62 -40.47 28.80
N ASN A 183 5.98 -40.80 27.67
CA ASN A 183 4.96 -39.96 27.06
C ASN A 183 3.69 -39.95 27.92
N ASP A 184 3.33 -41.07 28.55
CA ASP A 184 2.19 -41.14 29.47
C ASP A 184 2.36 -40.15 30.64
N TYR A 185 3.54 -40.11 31.26
CA TYR A 185 3.84 -39.17 32.34
C TYR A 185 3.88 -37.71 31.87
N LEU A 186 4.38 -37.45 30.66
CA LEU A 186 4.36 -36.10 30.07
C LEU A 186 2.93 -35.60 29.84
N ILE A 187 2.07 -36.45 29.27
CA ILE A 187 0.65 -36.13 29.03
C ILE A 187 -0.10 -35.98 30.35
N PHE A 188 0.20 -36.82 31.34
CA PHE A 188 -0.34 -36.69 32.69
C PHE A 188 0.04 -35.35 33.32
N GLY A 189 1.32 -34.97 33.26
CA GLY A 189 1.80 -33.68 33.73
C GLY A 189 1.14 -32.49 33.02
N LEU A 190 0.94 -32.59 31.69
CA LEU A 190 0.17 -31.61 30.92
C LEU A 190 -1.29 -31.52 31.38
N GLY A 191 -1.92 -32.67 31.69
CA GLY A 191 -3.27 -32.73 32.25
C GLY A 191 -3.39 -32.03 33.59
N VAL A 192 -2.47 -32.28 34.53
CA VAL A 192 -2.44 -31.60 35.83
C VAL A 192 -2.23 -30.09 35.66
N ALA A 193 -1.30 -29.67 34.79
CA ALA A 193 -1.07 -28.27 34.49
C ALA A 193 -2.32 -27.61 33.88
N ASN A 194 -3.03 -28.29 32.98
CA ASN A 194 -4.26 -27.82 32.37
C ASN A 194 -5.39 -27.63 33.40
N ILE A 195 -5.63 -28.63 34.25
CA ILE A 195 -6.63 -28.54 35.34
C ILE A 195 -6.27 -27.42 36.32
N THR A 196 -4.98 -27.21 36.59
CA THR A 196 -4.52 -26.10 37.42
C THR A 196 -4.83 -24.75 36.78
N ALA A 197 -4.55 -24.59 35.47
CA ALA A 197 -4.88 -23.38 34.73
C ALA A 197 -6.40 -23.12 34.67
N GLU A 198 -7.19 -24.19 34.53
CA GLU A 198 -8.64 -24.16 34.62
C GLU A 198 -9.13 -23.69 35.99
N PHE A 199 -8.55 -24.21 37.07
CA PHE A 199 -8.85 -23.78 38.44
C PHE A 199 -8.51 -22.30 38.66
N ILE A 200 -7.40 -21.81 38.10
CA ILE A 200 -7.05 -20.38 38.12
C ILE A 200 -8.11 -19.55 37.39
N ALA A 201 -8.56 -20.00 36.20
CA ALA A 201 -9.61 -19.31 35.43
C ALA A 201 -10.94 -19.27 36.19
N ASP A 202 -11.34 -20.37 36.82
CA ASP A 202 -12.54 -20.44 37.67
C ASP A 202 -12.44 -19.47 38.86
N ASN A 203 -11.30 -19.40 39.53
CA ASN A 203 -11.06 -18.47 40.64
C ASN A 203 -11.07 -17.01 40.20
N GLN A 204 -10.46 -16.68 39.05
CA GLN A 204 -10.51 -15.32 38.49
C GLN A 204 -11.96 -14.89 38.21
N GLN A 205 -12.77 -15.77 37.63
CA GLN A 205 -14.18 -15.48 37.36
C GLN A 205 -14.99 -15.35 38.65
N TYR A 206 -14.78 -16.24 39.61
CA TYR A 206 -15.48 -16.19 40.89
C TYR A 206 -15.13 -14.93 41.69
N ALA A 207 -13.84 -14.56 41.74
CA ALA A 207 -13.37 -13.34 42.37
C ALA A 207 -14.01 -12.10 41.74
N TYR A 208 -14.01 -12.02 40.41
CA TYR A 208 -14.67 -10.93 39.68
C TYR A 208 -16.17 -10.83 40.02
N GLN A 209 -16.92 -11.94 39.96
CA GLN A 209 -18.36 -11.91 40.23
C GLN A 209 -18.67 -11.56 41.69
N SER A 210 -17.84 -12.02 42.62
CA SER A 210 -18.00 -11.72 44.05
C SER A 210 -17.69 -10.25 44.34
N TRP A 211 -16.59 -9.72 43.78
CA TRP A 211 -16.25 -8.31 43.83
C TRP A 211 -17.34 -7.42 43.19
N LYS A 212 -17.87 -7.82 42.02
CA LYS A 212 -18.94 -7.09 41.34
C LYS A 212 -20.22 -7.03 42.18
N ARG A 213 -20.62 -8.15 42.80
CA ARG A 213 -21.79 -8.19 43.70
C ARG A 213 -21.58 -7.32 44.93
N ALA A 214 -20.42 -7.40 45.58
CA ALA A 214 -20.08 -6.54 46.71
C ALA A 214 -20.11 -5.05 46.32
N SER A 215 -19.57 -4.71 45.15
CA SER A 215 -19.53 -3.34 44.63
C SER A 215 -20.89 -2.82 44.16
N SER A 216 -21.87 -3.70 43.92
CA SER A 216 -23.24 -3.32 43.52
C SER A 216 -24.13 -2.89 44.69
N THR A 217 -23.77 -3.24 45.92
CA THR A 217 -24.39 -2.63 47.10
C THR A 217 -23.94 -1.19 47.23
N LYS A 218 -24.88 -0.25 47.48
CA LYS A 218 -24.77 1.24 47.49
C LYS A 218 -23.49 1.86 48.07
N ILE A 219 -22.70 1.12 48.84
CA ILE A 219 -21.54 1.56 49.61
C ILE A 219 -20.32 1.90 48.73
N ALA A 220 -20.15 1.26 47.56
CA ALA A 220 -19.00 1.53 46.69
C ALA A 220 -19.18 2.75 45.77
N SER A 221 -20.43 3.09 45.40
CA SER A 221 -20.72 4.27 44.57
C SER A 221 -20.62 5.59 45.34
N GLU A 222 -20.76 5.56 46.67
CA GLU A 222 -20.78 6.77 47.52
C GLU A 222 -19.41 7.17 48.08
N LYS A 223 -18.34 6.36 47.92
CA LYS A 223 -17.03 6.61 48.57
C LYS A 223 -15.79 6.70 47.68
N ASP A 224 -15.94 6.70 46.35
CA ASP A 224 -14.81 6.90 45.42
C ASP A 224 -13.61 5.93 45.62
N LEU A 225 -13.87 4.74 46.21
CA LEU A 225 -12.87 3.74 46.62
C LEU A 225 -12.29 2.92 45.45
N LEU A 226 -12.85 3.05 44.25
CA LEU A 226 -12.45 2.26 43.08
C LEU A 226 -11.39 2.99 42.26
N THR A 227 -10.31 2.30 41.90
CA THR A 227 -9.33 2.79 40.95
C THR A 227 -9.98 3.07 39.57
N PRO A 228 -9.40 3.92 38.71
CA PRO A 228 -9.94 4.16 37.37
C PRO A 228 -10.12 2.89 36.53
N LYS A 229 -9.23 1.90 36.71
CA LYS A 229 -9.33 0.60 36.05
C LYS A 229 -10.52 -0.21 36.55
N GLU A 230 -10.75 -0.22 37.86
CA GLU A 230 -11.89 -0.91 38.47
C GLU A 230 -13.22 -0.25 38.12
N LYS A 231 -13.27 1.09 38.09
CA LYS A 231 -14.46 1.83 37.62
C LYS A 231 -14.84 1.41 36.19
N LYS A 232 -13.86 1.34 35.29
CA LYS A 232 -14.07 0.87 33.93
C LYS A 232 -14.54 -0.59 33.89
N LEU A 233 -13.87 -1.47 34.62
CA LEU A 233 -14.19 -2.89 34.66
C LEU A 233 -15.59 -3.16 35.26
N TYR A 234 -16.01 -2.35 36.23
CA TYR A 234 -17.36 -2.36 36.79
C TYR A 234 -18.40 -1.91 35.74
N ALA A 235 -18.12 -0.81 35.04
CA ALA A 235 -18.97 -0.27 33.97
C ALA A 235 -19.12 -1.26 32.79
N ASP A 236 -18.05 -1.97 32.42
CA ASP A 236 -18.09 -3.00 31.38
C ASP A 236 -18.99 -4.18 31.77
N GLY A 237 -19.03 -4.53 33.06
CA GLY A 237 -19.97 -5.53 33.60
C GLY A 237 -19.60 -6.99 33.32
N PHE A 238 -18.45 -7.28 32.73
CA PHE A 238 -17.88 -8.62 32.55
C PHE A 238 -16.37 -8.64 32.85
N ASN A 239 -15.82 -9.83 33.09
CA ASN A 239 -14.39 -10.00 33.34
C ASN A 239 -13.62 -9.92 32.02
N SER A 240 -12.68 -8.98 31.92
CA SER A 240 -11.79 -8.78 30.77
C SER A 240 -10.31 -8.78 31.16
N SER A 241 -9.99 -9.25 32.37
CA SER A 241 -8.66 -9.20 32.98
C SER A 241 -8.04 -10.60 33.15
N GLY A 242 -6.72 -10.68 33.40
CA GLY A 242 -6.03 -11.95 33.61
C GLY A 242 -6.14 -12.88 32.39
N LEU A 243 -6.54 -14.14 32.60
CA LEU A 243 -6.76 -15.10 31.51
C LEU A 243 -7.91 -14.67 30.59
N PHE A 244 -8.86 -13.89 31.10
CA PHE A 244 -9.95 -13.32 30.32
C PHE A 244 -9.47 -12.23 29.35
N ALA A 245 -8.26 -11.68 29.50
CA ALA A 245 -7.67 -10.79 28.49
C ALA A 245 -7.13 -11.54 27.25
N ILE A 246 -7.02 -12.87 27.35
CA ILE A 246 -6.39 -13.74 26.34
C ILE A 246 -7.43 -14.66 25.68
N SER A 247 -8.40 -15.16 26.43
CA SER A 247 -9.54 -15.95 25.95
C SER A 247 -10.81 -15.44 26.62
N ARG A 248 -11.94 -15.36 25.91
CA ARG A 248 -13.19 -14.89 26.53
C ARG A 248 -13.78 -15.88 27.53
N HIS A 249 -13.48 -17.16 27.32
CA HIS A 249 -13.94 -18.25 28.17
C HIS A 249 -12.76 -19.21 28.45
N PRO A 250 -11.74 -18.78 29.22
CA PRO A 250 -10.54 -19.57 29.48
C PRO A 250 -10.86 -20.84 30.26
N ASN A 251 -11.81 -20.80 31.20
CA ASN A 251 -12.27 -21.98 31.92
C ASN A 251 -12.87 -23.02 30.95
N PHE A 252 -13.75 -22.61 30.03
CA PHE A 252 -14.32 -23.51 29.02
C PHE A 252 -13.30 -23.98 27.98
N ALA A 253 -12.25 -23.20 27.72
CA ALA A 253 -11.17 -23.60 26.83
C ALA A 253 -10.32 -24.72 27.45
N PHE A 254 -9.95 -24.59 28.72
CA PHE A 254 -9.21 -25.64 29.44
C PHE A 254 -10.07 -26.87 29.71
N GLU A 255 -11.35 -26.68 30.00
CA GLU A 255 -12.36 -27.76 30.10
C GLU A 255 -12.41 -28.59 28.81
N GLN A 256 -12.50 -27.94 27.64
CA GLN A 256 -12.43 -28.63 26.34
C GLN A 256 -11.09 -29.35 26.14
N LEU A 257 -9.98 -28.72 26.53
CA LEU A 257 -8.63 -29.28 26.36
C LEU A 257 -8.40 -30.53 27.21
N ASN A 258 -9.03 -30.66 28.38
CA ASN A 258 -8.95 -31.88 29.20
C ASN A 258 -9.36 -33.11 28.40
N TRP A 259 -10.49 -33.06 27.69
CA TRP A 259 -10.98 -34.18 26.89
C TRP A 259 -9.99 -34.59 25.79
N TRP A 260 -9.33 -33.63 25.16
CA TRP A 260 -8.30 -33.90 24.16
C TRP A 260 -7.04 -34.53 24.79
N ILE A 261 -6.61 -34.04 25.95
CA ILE A 261 -5.47 -34.60 26.69
C ILE A 261 -5.75 -36.04 27.10
N TRP A 262 -6.95 -36.33 27.59
CA TRP A 262 -7.36 -37.68 27.99
C TRP A 262 -7.39 -38.64 26.80
N SER A 263 -7.88 -38.18 25.65
CA SER A 263 -7.80 -38.94 24.40
C SER A 263 -6.35 -39.20 23.96
N LEU A 264 -5.45 -38.21 24.08
CA LEU A 264 -4.03 -38.37 23.73
C LEU A 264 -3.32 -39.39 24.62
N LEU A 265 -3.68 -39.47 25.90
CA LEU A 265 -3.13 -40.48 26.83
C LEU A 265 -3.42 -41.90 26.33
N VAL A 266 -4.58 -42.14 25.71
CA VAL A 266 -4.90 -43.44 25.10
C VAL A 266 -4.11 -43.66 23.82
N VAL A 267 -4.15 -42.71 22.88
CA VAL A 267 -3.56 -42.86 21.53
C VAL A 267 -2.05 -43.06 21.58
N LEU A 268 -1.35 -42.37 22.48
CA LEU A 268 0.11 -42.43 22.56
C LEU A 268 0.63 -43.56 23.45
N GLY A 269 -0.25 -44.17 24.25
CA GLY A 269 0.10 -45.22 25.20
C GLY A 269 -0.35 -46.63 24.81
N THR A 270 -1.25 -46.77 23.83
CA THR A 270 -1.81 -48.07 23.42
C THR A 270 -1.76 -48.26 21.91
N LYS A 271 -1.54 -49.50 21.45
CA LYS A 271 -1.69 -49.83 20.03
C LYS A 271 -3.17 -50.03 19.74
N LEU A 272 -3.73 -49.14 18.91
CA LEU A 272 -5.14 -49.14 18.52
C LEU A 272 -5.30 -49.59 17.08
N ASP A 273 -6.40 -50.27 16.79
CA ASP A 273 -6.86 -50.42 15.42
C ASP A 273 -7.48 -49.11 14.90
N ALA A 274 -7.85 -49.08 13.61
CA ALA A 274 -8.40 -47.88 13.00
C ALA A 274 -9.75 -47.44 13.59
N VAL A 275 -10.57 -48.38 14.07
CA VAL A 275 -11.91 -48.11 14.60
C VAL A 275 -11.80 -47.53 16.02
N ASP A 276 -10.96 -48.12 16.85
CA ASP A 276 -10.70 -47.65 18.21
C ASP A 276 -10.00 -46.29 18.18
N LEU A 277 -9.02 -46.10 17.28
CA LEU A 277 -8.36 -44.80 17.09
C LEU A 277 -9.35 -43.68 16.77
N LEU A 278 -10.30 -43.92 15.86
CA LEU A 278 -11.35 -42.95 15.52
C LEU A 278 -12.30 -42.73 16.72
N SER A 279 -12.62 -43.80 17.44
CA SER A 279 -13.55 -43.77 18.56
C SER A 279 -13.03 -42.94 19.73
N VAL A 280 -11.71 -42.95 19.99
CA VAL A 280 -11.08 -42.12 21.04
C VAL A 280 -11.40 -40.63 20.89
N PHE A 281 -11.60 -40.14 19.66
CA PHE A 281 -11.89 -38.73 19.40
C PHE A 281 -13.37 -38.34 19.48
N ILE A 282 -14.29 -39.31 19.60
CA ILE A 282 -15.72 -39.02 19.74
C ILE A 282 -15.97 -38.17 21.00
N SER A 283 -15.35 -38.53 22.11
CA SER A 283 -15.48 -37.81 23.38
C SER A 283 -15.08 -36.33 23.28
N PRO A 284 -13.83 -35.97 22.92
CA PRO A 284 -13.42 -34.57 22.85
C PRO A 284 -14.18 -33.77 21.79
N LEU A 285 -14.57 -34.39 20.67
CA LEU A 285 -15.36 -33.72 19.62
C LEU A 285 -16.77 -33.37 20.11
N SER A 286 -17.48 -34.34 20.71
CA SER A 286 -18.82 -34.13 21.25
C SER A 286 -18.83 -33.09 22.36
N MET A 287 -17.84 -33.13 23.25
CA MET A 287 -17.68 -32.13 24.31
C MET A 287 -17.39 -30.74 23.74
N SER A 288 -16.49 -30.62 22.77
CA SER A 288 -16.18 -29.33 22.12
C SER A 288 -17.42 -28.71 21.44
N LEU A 289 -18.23 -29.53 20.76
CA LEU A 289 -19.48 -29.07 20.13
C LEU A 289 -20.51 -28.56 21.15
N LEU A 290 -20.67 -29.25 22.28
CA LEU A 290 -21.53 -28.82 23.38
C LEU A 290 -21.07 -27.46 23.93
N PHE A 291 -19.78 -27.32 24.20
CA PHE A 291 -19.22 -26.07 24.74
C PHE A 291 -19.34 -24.90 23.77
N GLU A 292 -19.11 -25.11 22.47
CA GLU A 292 -19.32 -24.08 21.44
C GLU A 292 -20.79 -23.59 21.43
N ALA A 293 -21.76 -24.50 21.41
CA ALA A 293 -23.17 -24.16 21.41
C ALA A 293 -23.59 -23.42 22.71
N SER A 294 -23.18 -23.95 23.86
CA SER A 294 -23.45 -23.37 25.19
C SER A 294 -22.82 -21.98 25.36
N THR A 295 -21.62 -21.79 24.84
CA THR A 295 -20.89 -20.51 24.92
C THR A 295 -21.55 -19.45 24.05
N ARG A 296 -22.01 -19.80 22.84
CA ARG A 296 -22.78 -18.86 22.00
C ARG A 296 -24.05 -18.37 22.68
N LEU A 297 -24.78 -19.26 23.37
CA LEU A 297 -25.93 -18.85 24.17
C LEU A 297 -25.50 -17.90 25.29
N THR A 298 -24.43 -18.23 26.02
CA THR A 298 -23.88 -17.41 27.11
C THR A 298 -23.43 -16.02 26.63
N GLU A 299 -22.75 -15.93 25.48
CA GLU A 299 -22.37 -14.65 24.86
C GLU A 299 -23.60 -13.86 24.40
N SER A 300 -24.65 -14.51 23.90
CA SER A 300 -25.89 -13.81 23.50
C SER A 300 -26.58 -13.13 24.69
N ILE A 301 -26.56 -13.77 25.86
CA ILE A 301 -27.07 -13.22 27.11
C ILE A 301 -26.16 -12.07 27.60
N SER A 302 -24.85 -12.20 27.41
CA SER A 302 -23.89 -11.14 27.78
C SER A 302 -24.05 -9.91 26.90
N LEU A 303 -24.26 -10.10 25.59
CA LEU A 303 -24.51 -9.02 24.63
C LEU A 303 -25.81 -8.27 24.90
N SER A 304 -26.87 -8.95 25.36
CA SER A 304 -28.11 -8.28 25.72
C SER A 304 -28.00 -7.45 27.00
N LYS A 305 -27.03 -7.77 27.88
CA LYS A 305 -26.81 -7.07 29.16
C LYS A 305 -25.74 -5.97 29.06
N TYR A 306 -24.69 -6.18 28.27
CA TYR A 306 -23.49 -5.34 28.28
C TYR A 306 -23.11 -4.92 26.85
N PRO A 307 -23.39 -3.67 26.44
CA PRO A 307 -23.07 -3.19 25.09
C PRO A 307 -21.56 -3.27 24.74
N SER A 308 -20.68 -2.99 25.69
CA SER A 308 -19.21 -3.05 25.47
C SER A 308 -18.68 -4.47 25.25
N TYR A 309 -19.47 -5.51 25.53
CA TYR A 309 -19.08 -6.90 25.27
C TYR A 309 -18.85 -7.17 23.78
N ASN A 310 -19.54 -6.45 22.89
CA ASN A 310 -19.34 -6.58 21.45
C ASN A 310 -17.94 -6.09 21.01
N GLU A 311 -17.43 -5.04 21.66
CA GLU A 311 -16.06 -4.56 21.41
C GLU A 311 -15.04 -5.59 21.88
N TYR A 312 -15.24 -6.15 23.07
CA TYR A 312 -14.39 -7.21 23.63
C TYR A 312 -14.31 -8.45 22.72
N ARG A 313 -15.41 -8.86 22.07
CA ARG A 313 -15.43 -9.96 21.07
C ARG A 313 -14.57 -9.69 19.85
N ASN A 314 -14.34 -8.43 19.49
CA ASN A 314 -13.48 -8.09 18.36
C ASN A 314 -12.00 -8.36 18.67
N TYR A 315 -11.54 -8.04 19.87
CA TYR A 315 -10.11 -8.09 20.21
C TYR A 315 -9.65 -9.39 20.88
N VAL A 316 -10.54 -10.09 21.59
CA VAL A 316 -10.23 -11.36 22.27
C VAL A 316 -10.97 -12.50 21.58
N ALA A 317 -10.37 -13.68 21.45
CA ALA A 317 -10.99 -14.88 20.85
C ALA A 317 -11.78 -15.69 21.88
N MET A 318 -12.73 -16.51 21.41
CA MET A 318 -13.66 -17.24 22.29
C MET A 318 -12.94 -18.24 23.20
N PHE A 319 -12.16 -19.15 22.62
CA PHE A 319 -11.43 -20.20 23.34
C PHE A 319 -9.91 -20.16 23.08
N ILE A 320 -9.49 -19.97 21.82
CA ILE A 320 -8.13 -20.20 21.33
C ILE A 320 -7.27 -18.93 21.50
N PRO A 321 -6.29 -18.89 22.43
CA PRO A 321 -5.40 -17.75 22.67
C PRO A 321 -4.63 -17.28 21.43
N GLN A 322 -4.27 -18.23 20.55
CA GLN A 322 -3.54 -17.96 19.32
C GLN A 322 -4.36 -17.09 18.36
N PHE A 323 -5.70 -17.18 18.38
CA PHE A 323 -6.56 -16.30 17.60
C PHE A 323 -6.63 -14.89 18.19
N THR A 324 -6.54 -14.74 19.52
CA THR A 324 -6.34 -13.44 20.15
C THR A 324 -5.00 -12.85 19.76
N LEU A 325 -3.94 -13.67 19.74
CA LEU A 325 -2.63 -13.26 19.26
C LEU A 325 -2.68 -12.88 17.78
N LEU A 326 -3.34 -13.63 16.91
CA LEU A 326 -3.49 -13.32 15.48
C LEU A 326 -4.27 -12.02 15.26
N LYS A 327 -5.33 -11.78 16.03
CA LYS A 327 -6.06 -10.49 16.03
C LYS A 327 -5.15 -9.34 16.46
N LYS A 328 -4.26 -9.55 17.43
CA LYS A 328 -3.23 -8.57 17.84
C LYS A 328 -2.10 -8.45 16.82
N ILE A 329 -1.74 -9.54 16.14
CA ILE A 329 -0.71 -9.59 15.09
C ILE A 329 -1.21 -8.90 13.83
N PHE A 330 -2.51 -8.90 13.49
CA PHE A 330 -3.01 -8.15 12.33
C PHE A 330 -2.59 -6.68 12.37
N ASN A 331 -2.63 -6.03 13.54
CA ASN A 331 -2.10 -4.68 13.73
C ASN A 331 -0.57 -4.61 13.65
N LYS A 332 0.13 -5.67 14.09
CA LYS A 332 1.59 -5.80 13.93
C LYS A 332 2.00 -6.17 12.50
N LEU A 333 1.12 -6.73 11.67
CA LEU A 333 1.40 -7.17 10.31
C LEU A 333 1.67 -5.96 9.43
N ILE A 334 0.94 -4.86 9.61
CA ILE A 334 1.21 -3.59 8.91
C ILE A 334 2.61 -3.09 9.27
N LEU A 335 2.98 -3.13 10.55
CA LEU A 335 4.32 -2.76 10.99
C LEU A 335 5.40 -3.71 10.44
N ILE A 336 5.16 -5.03 10.50
CA ILE A 336 6.08 -6.04 9.95
C ILE A 336 6.25 -5.84 8.44
N LEU A 337 5.17 -5.62 7.69
CA LEU A 337 5.22 -5.38 6.24
C LEU A 337 5.96 -4.08 5.93
N SER A 338 5.68 -3.00 6.67
CA SER A 338 6.37 -1.72 6.51
C SER A 338 7.87 -1.83 6.79
N LEU A 339 8.26 -2.46 7.90
CA LEU A 339 9.67 -2.69 8.25
C LEU A 339 10.37 -3.67 7.29
N SER A 340 9.62 -4.63 6.75
CA SER A 340 10.13 -5.60 5.76
C SER A 340 10.18 -5.05 4.34
N THR A 341 9.64 -3.85 4.09
CA THR A 341 9.70 -3.20 2.79
C THR A 341 11.14 -2.78 2.51
N ARG A 342 11.68 -3.30 1.41
CA ARG A 342 13.08 -3.08 0.95
C ARG A 342 13.14 -2.37 -0.40
N THR A 343 12.02 -1.81 -0.83
CA THR A 343 11.82 -1.24 -2.16
C THR A 343 11.18 0.12 -2.04
N TYR A 344 11.16 0.85 -3.14
CA TYR A 344 10.26 1.99 -3.33
C TYR A 344 9.74 1.96 -4.76
N PHE A 345 8.67 2.71 -5.01
CA PHE A 345 8.11 2.82 -6.35
C PHE A 345 8.33 4.20 -6.97
N GLN A 346 8.34 5.25 -6.14
CA GLN A 346 8.43 6.65 -6.57
C GLN A 346 9.53 7.37 -5.79
N PRO A 347 10.71 7.52 -6.40
CA PRO A 347 11.87 8.09 -5.71
C PRO A 347 11.75 9.60 -5.48
N ASP A 348 11.00 10.29 -6.33
CA ASP A 348 10.67 11.71 -6.20
C ASP A 348 10.01 12.03 -4.86
N GLU A 349 9.24 11.11 -4.27
CA GLU A 349 8.64 11.29 -2.95
C GLU A 349 9.68 11.45 -1.84
N TYR A 350 10.85 10.80 -1.94
CA TYR A 350 11.94 11.05 -1.00
C TYR A 350 12.38 12.50 -1.10
N PHE A 351 12.69 12.96 -2.31
CA PHE A 351 13.16 14.32 -2.56
C PHE A 351 12.12 15.41 -2.25
N GLN A 352 10.83 15.10 -2.38
CA GLN A 352 9.75 16.04 -2.09
C GLN A 352 9.37 16.12 -0.61
N SER A 353 9.66 15.06 0.17
CA SER A 353 9.19 14.97 1.56
C SER A 353 10.28 14.54 2.55
N LEU A 354 10.83 13.33 2.40
CA LEU A 354 11.74 12.75 3.39
C LEU A 354 13.11 13.43 3.42
N GLU A 355 13.64 13.86 2.28
CA GLU A 355 14.89 14.62 2.17
C GLU A 355 14.74 16.02 2.76
N VAL A 356 13.61 16.67 2.52
CA VAL A 356 13.31 18.00 3.07
C VAL A 356 13.13 17.91 4.58
N ALA A 357 12.42 16.88 5.06
CA ALA A 357 12.28 16.61 6.49
C ALA A 357 13.63 16.29 7.16
N HIS A 358 14.51 15.55 6.47
CA HIS A 358 15.88 15.29 6.92
C HIS A 358 16.67 16.60 7.01
N TRP A 359 16.64 17.43 5.96
CA TRP A 359 17.28 18.74 5.94
C TRP A 359 16.78 19.65 7.06
N MET A 360 15.46 19.69 7.30
CA MET A 360 14.85 20.45 8.41
C MET A 360 15.38 20.01 9.78
N ARG A 361 15.63 18.71 9.97
CA ARG A 361 16.07 18.15 11.26
C ARG A 361 17.58 18.28 11.47
N TYR A 362 18.38 17.97 10.46
CA TYR A 362 19.83 17.79 10.57
C TYR A 362 20.65 18.92 9.93
N GLY A 363 20.04 19.80 9.14
CA GLY A 363 20.69 20.97 8.55
C GLY A 363 21.55 20.69 7.31
N PHE A 364 21.59 19.45 6.82
CA PHE A 364 22.29 19.06 5.59
C PHE A 364 21.42 18.12 4.74
N GLY A 365 21.70 18.06 3.44
CA GLY A 365 20.90 17.31 2.47
C GLY A 365 20.68 18.07 1.18
N TYR A 366 19.71 17.62 0.39
CA TYR A 366 19.32 18.26 -0.86
C TYR A 366 17.93 18.89 -0.73
N LEU A 367 17.82 20.18 -1.02
CA LEU A 367 16.55 20.88 -1.11
C LEU A 367 16.17 21.01 -2.60
N THR A 368 15.02 20.49 -3.01
CA THR A 368 14.65 20.49 -4.43
C THR A 368 14.15 21.87 -4.89
N TRP A 369 14.22 22.10 -6.21
CA TRP A 369 13.69 23.28 -6.90
C TRP A 369 12.24 23.64 -6.51
N GLU A 370 11.43 22.67 -6.09
CA GLU A 370 10.03 22.88 -5.67
C GLU A 370 9.93 23.70 -4.38
N TRP A 371 10.90 23.53 -3.49
CA TRP A 371 11.02 24.26 -2.24
C TRP A 371 11.68 25.62 -2.45
N GLU A 372 12.65 25.71 -3.36
CA GLU A 372 13.22 27.00 -3.78
C GLU A 372 12.16 27.92 -4.41
N ASN A 373 11.29 27.35 -5.24
CA ASN A 373 10.17 28.07 -5.86
C ASN A 373 8.95 28.23 -4.93
N ARG A 374 9.00 27.65 -3.72
CA ARG A 374 7.96 27.74 -2.67
C ARG A 374 6.59 27.25 -3.14
N ILE A 375 6.56 26.11 -3.85
CA ILE A 375 5.33 25.51 -4.38
C ILE A 375 4.80 24.35 -3.51
N ARG A 376 5.48 24.01 -2.42
CA ARG A 376 5.11 22.94 -1.48
C ARG A 376 4.96 23.46 -0.05
N SER A 377 4.01 22.89 0.70
CA SER A 377 3.74 23.31 2.09
C SER A 377 4.60 22.51 3.06
N VAL A 378 5.14 23.17 4.07
CA VAL A 378 6.04 22.55 5.06
C VAL A 378 5.30 21.59 6.02
N VAL A 379 3.96 21.63 6.06
CA VAL A 379 3.14 20.81 6.97
C VAL A 379 3.45 19.32 6.84
N TYR A 380 3.62 18.82 5.61
CA TYR A 380 3.83 17.40 5.38
C TYR A 380 5.24 16.93 5.78
N PRO A 381 6.35 17.56 5.34
CA PRO A 381 7.69 17.21 5.83
C PRO A 381 7.89 17.44 7.33
N ALA A 382 7.23 18.45 7.93
CA ALA A 382 7.34 18.72 9.37
C ALA A 382 6.94 17.51 10.23
N ILE A 383 5.94 16.73 9.80
CA ILE A 383 5.54 15.48 10.46
C ILE A 383 6.71 14.49 10.51
N TYR A 384 7.42 14.32 9.40
CA TYR A 384 8.60 13.44 9.35
C TYR A 384 9.80 14.02 10.08
N ALA A 385 9.97 15.35 10.10
CA ALA A 385 11.04 16.00 10.87
C ALA A 385 10.85 15.81 12.39
N VAL A 386 9.61 15.92 12.89
CA VAL A 386 9.26 15.52 14.26
C VAL A 386 9.52 14.03 14.47
N GLY A 387 9.16 13.20 13.49
CA GLY A 387 9.52 11.79 13.44
C GLY A 387 11.00 11.54 13.68
N TYR A 388 11.88 12.15 12.88
CA TYR A 388 13.32 12.02 13.00
C TYR A 388 13.82 12.50 14.36
N THR A 389 13.26 13.58 14.90
CA THR A 389 13.59 14.06 16.26
C THR A 389 13.30 13.00 17.32
N LEU A 390 12.12 12.37 17.26
CA LEU A 390 11.74 11.29 18.17
C LEU A 390 12.55 10.02 17.93
N GLY A 391 12.90 9.73 16.68
CA GLY A 391 13.76 8.63 16.28
C GLY A 391 15.16 8.76 16.88
N ASP A 392 15.78 9.94 16.76
CA ASP A 392 17.08 10.25 17.38
C ASP A 392 17.01 10.06 18.91
N TRP A 393 15.98 10.61 19.56
CA TRP A 393 15.77 10.46 21.00
C TRP A 393 15.65 8.98 21.43
N ALA A 394 15.08 8.14 20.57
CA ALA A 394 14.91 6.71 20.79
C ALA A 394 16.05 5.83 20.22
N ASN A 395 17.12 6.44 19.69
CA ASN A 395 18.22 5.74 18.99
C ASN A 395 17.75 4.82 17.84
N ILE A 396 16.74 5.26 17.09
CA ILE A 396 16.23 4.55 15.91
C ILE A 396 16.97 5.04 14.66
N PRO A 397 17.48 4.14 13.78
CA PRO A 397 18.13 4.54 12.54
C PRO A 397 17.23 5.44 11.69
N VAL A 398 17.81 6.45 11.06
CA VAL A 398 17.06 7.46 10.29
C VAL A 398 16.17 6.83 9.22
N GLN A 399 16.62 5.73 8.57
CA GLN A 399 15.89 5.05 7.50
C GLN A 399 14.65 4.29 8.02
N VAL A 400 14.62 3.95 9.31
CA VAL A 400 13.53 3.19 9.94
C VAL A 400 12.39 4.10 10.39
N THR A 401 12.71 5.33 10.77
CA THR A 401 11.75 6.29 11.32
C THR A 401 10.56 6.57 10.37
N PRO A 402 10.76 6.91 9.08
CA PRO A 402 9.67 7.08 8.14
C PRO A 402 8.82 5.82 7.94
N LYS A 403 9.42 4.63 8.04
CA LYS A 403 8.68 3.36 7.94
C LYS A 403 7.71 3.20 9.10
N ILE A 404 8.15 3.47 10.32
CA ILE A 404 7.29 3.43 11.52
C ILE A 404 6.13 4.43 11.39
N LEU A 405 6.41 5.68 11.01
CA LEU A 405 5.37 6.70 10.83
C LEU A 405 4.35 6.28 9.76
N ASN A 406 4.80 5.77 8.62
CA ASN A 406 3.92 5.28 7.56
C ASN A 406 3.06 4.10 8.03
N ALA A 407 3.63 3.16 8.80
CA ALA A 407 2.87 2.06 9.38
C ALA A 407 1.79 2.54 10.35
N LEU A 408 2.09 3.56 11.18
CA LEU A 408 1.14 4.17 12.10
C LEU A 408 0.01 4.87 11.34
N PHE A 409 0.32 5.66 10.31
CA PHE A 409 -0.69 6.31 9.49
C PHE A 409 -1.60 5.31 8.76
N ALA A 410 -1.01 4.25 8.18
CA ALA A 410 -1.78 3.17 7.55
C ALA A 410 -2.71 2.47 8.56
N ALA A 411 -2.22 2.16 9.77
CA ALA A 411 -3.04 1.53 10.81
C ALA A 411 -4.19 2.45 11.28
N ILE A 412 -3.92 3.75 11.49
CA ILE A 412 -4.96 4.73 11.84
C ILE A 412 -6.01 4.81 10.73
N GLN A 413 -5.59 4.82 9.48
CA GLN A 413 -6.45 4.85 8.31
C GLN A 413 -7.35 3.60 8.24
N ASP A 414 -6.81 2.40 8.48
CA ASP A 414 -7.57 1.16 8.49
C ASP A 414 -8.60 1.12 9.64
N ILE A 415 -8.21 1.56 10.84
CA ILE A 415 -9.12 1.67 11.99
C ILE A 415 -10.26 2.65 11.66
N ALA A 416 -9.93 3.80 11.08
CA ALA A 416 -10.91 4.80 10.67
C ALA A 416 -11.87 4.26 9.60
N LEU A 417 -11.37 3.49 8.62
CA LEU A 417 -12.17 2.84 7.60
C LEU A 417 -13.14 1.82 8.20
N ILE A 418 -12.67 0.96 9.11
CA ILE A 418 -13.52 -0.03 9.79
C ILE A 418 -14.59 0.68 10.64
N ALA A 419 -14.21 1.73 11.37
CA ALA A 419 -15.14 2.52 12.16
C ALA A 419 -16.20 3.21 11.29
N PHE A 420 -15.81 3.73 10.12
CA PHE A 420 -16.73 4.31 9.14
C PHE A 420 -17.73 3.26 8.62
N MET A 421 -17.27 2.07 8.26
CA MET A 421 -18.11 1.00 7.71
C MET A 421 -19.13 0.43 8.71
N ARG A 422 -18.84 0.51 10.02
CA ARG A 422 -19.70 -0.03 11.08
C ARG A 422 -20.75 0.97 11.60
N ARG A 423 -20.81 2.18 11.04
CA ARG A 423 -21.67 3.25 11.55
C ARG A 423 -23.08 3.14 10.98
N GLU A 424 -24.06 2.95 11.85
CA GLU A 424 -25.47 3.17 11.51
C GLU A 424 -25.77 4.68 11.57
N TYR A 425 -26.32 5.22 10.48
CA TYR A 425 -26.63 6.65 10.36
C TYR A 425 -27.95 6.96 11.09
N GLY A 426 -27.84 7.49 12.30
CA GLY A 426 -28.93 8.11 13.05
C GLY A 426 -28.88 9.64 12.96
N ASN A 427 -30.03 10.28 12.77
CA ASN A 427 -30.17 11.70 12.41
C ASN A 427 -29.69 12.69 13.51
N GLU A 428 -29.61 12.27 14.78
CA GLU A 428 -29.39 13.19 15.91
C GLU A 428 -27.93 13.65 16.12
N LYS A 429 -26.93 12.96 15.55
CA LYS A 429 -25.49 13.31 15.74
C LYS A 429 -24.78 13.81 14.48
N ALA A 430 -25.53 14.05 13.40
CA ALA A 430 -24.98 14.38 12.08
C ALA A 430 -24.08 15.63 12.07
N MET A 431 -24.48 16.71 12.75
CA MET A 431 -23.71 17.97 12.81
C MET A 431 -22.38 17.84 13.56
N SER A 432 -22.34 17.07 14.65
CA SER A 432 -21.08 16.80 15.38
C SER A 432 -20.09 16.02 14.52
N TYR A 433 -20.58 15.06 13.74
CA TYR A 433 -19.74 14.30 12.81
C TYR A 433 -19.29 15.13 11.62
N LEU A 434 -20.16 15.98 11.07
CA LEU A 434 -19.77 16.92 10.01
C LEU A 434 -18.62 17.83 10.48
N THR A 435 -18.72 18.38 11.69
CA THR A 435 -17.68 19.24 12.27
C THR A 435 -16.33 18.51 12.38
N LYS A 436 -16.33 17.31 12.97
CA LYS A 436 -15.12 16.49 13.11
C LYS A 436 -14.53 16.10 11.75
N SER A 437 -15.37 15.76 10.79
CA SER A 437 -14.92 15.44 9.43
C SER A 437 -14.32 16.66 8.73
N LEU A 438 -14.92 17.85 8.84
CA LEU A 438 -14.41 19.07 8.20
C LEU A 438 -13.01 19.45 8.69
N VAL A 439 -12.70 19.27 9.98
CA VAL A 439 -11.33 19.50 10.50
C VAL A 439 -10.33 18.55 9.84
N VAL A 440 -10.68 17.26 9.73
CA VAL A 440 -9.82 16.25 9.08
C VAL A 440 -9.66 16.53 7.59
N ILE A 441 -10.74 16.94 6.91
CA ILE A 441 -10.74 17.34 5.50
C ILE A 441 -9.80 18.51 5.27
N SER A 442 -9.90 19.55 6.09
CA SER A 442 -9.07 20.75 5.98
C SER A 442 -7.59 20.44 6.21
N LEU A 443 -7.26 19.59 7.18
CA LEU A 443 -5.88 19.13 7.39
C LEU A 443 -5.37 18.30 6.19
N ALA A 444 -6.20 17.40 5.65
CA ALA A 444 -5.85 16.60 4.49
C ALA A 444 -5.66 17.45 3.22
N ALA A 445 -6.44 18.52 3.06
CA ALA A 445 -6.32 19.48 1.97
C ALA A 445 -5.10 20.40 2.15
N ALA A 446 -4.73 20.74 3.40
CA ALA A 446 -3.52 21.48 3.72
C ALA A 446 -2.25 20.68 3.36
N ILE A 447 -2.24 19.38 3.69
CA ILE A 447 -1.15 18.46 3.33
C ILE A 447 -1.09 18.26 1.81
N ARG A 448 -2.25 18.05 1.17
CA ARG A 448 -2.34 17.79 -0.26
C ARG A 448 -3.59 18.45 -0.85
N PRO A 449 -3.47 19.58 -1.56
CA PRO A 449 -4.63 20.32 -2.10
C PRO A 449 -5.55 19.47 -2.99
N THR A 450 -5.02 18.46 -3.68
CA THR A 450 -5.81 17.58 -4.54
C THR A 450 -6.78 16.67 -3.78
N ASN A 451 -6.62 16.49 -2.46
CA ASN A 451 -7.57 15.72 -1.63
C ASN A 451 -8.97 16.35 -1.61
N VAL A 452 -9.10 17.64 -1.91
CA VAL A 452 -10.40 18.32 -2.04
C VAL A 452 -11.31 17.61 -3.06
N LEU A 453 -10.74 17.01 -4.12
CA LEU A 453 -11.50 16.31 -5.16
C LEU A 453 -12.33 15.14 -4.63
N ILE A 454 -11.86 14.47 -3.57
CA ILE A 454 -12.58 13.33 -2.94
C ILE A 454 -13.84 13.83 -2.22
N TRP A 455 -13.77 15.03 -1.65
CA TRP A 455 -14.81 15.56 -0.78
C TRP A 455 -15.92 16.29 -1.52
N ILE A 456 -15.66 16.83 -2.72
CA ILE A 456 -16.67 17.45 -3.58
C ILE A 456 -17.91 16.55 -3.79
N PRO A 457 -17.78 15.31 -4.31
CA PRO A 457 -18.94 14.44 -4.56
C PRO A 457 -19.62 13.99 -3.26
N LEU A 458 -18.87 13.81 -2.17
CA LEU A 458 -19.42 13.45 -0.86
C LEU A 458 -20.21 14.61 -0.22
N ALA A 459 -19.70 15.84 -0.32
CA ALA A 459 -20.38 17.04 0.14
C ALA A 459 -21.63 17.32 -0.69
N ALA A 460 -21.56 17.14 -2.01
CA ALA A 460 -22.72 17.25 -2.89
C ALA A 460 -23.82 16.24 -2.50
N ASP A 461 -23.47 14.98 -2.26
CA ASP A 461 -24.42 13.94 -1.82
C ASP A 461 -25.09 14.29 -0.47
N LEU A 462 -24.32 14.80 0.50
CA LEU A 462 -24.85 15.26 1.80
C LEU A 462 -25.86 16.42 1.65
N LEU A 463 -25.56 17.40 0.79
CA LEU A 463 -26.42 18.55 0.52
C LEU A 463 -27.70 18.18 -0.25
N ILE A 464 -27.60 17.19 -1.16
CA ILE A 464 -28.73 16.65 -1.93
C ILE A 464 -29.70 15.90 -1.01
N ARG A 465 -29.18 15.11 -0.06
CA ARG A 465 -30.01 14.31 0.87
C ARG A 465 -30.67 15.12 1.98
N ARG A 466 -30.39 16.42 2.09
CA ARG A 466 -30.94 17.34 3.10
C ARG A 466 -30.77 16.84 4.55
N THR A 467 -29.71 16.09 4.83
CA THR A 467 -29.43 15.52 6.15
C THR A 467 -28.94 16.55 7.17
N VAL A 468 -28.57 17.75 6.71
CA VAL A 468 -28.04 18.86 7.50
C VAL A 468 -28.51 20.20 6.94
N ASN A 469 -28.59 21.22 7.81
CA ASN A 469 -28.91 22.59 7.40
C ASN A 469 -27.80 23.12 6.48
N ARG A 470 -28.17 23.49 5.24
CA ARG A 470 -27.24 23.90 4.18
C ARG A 470 -26.43 25.13 4.54
N LEU A 471 -27.05 26.11 5.18
CA LEU A 471 -26.38 27.36 5.54
C LEU A 471 -25.37 27.12 6.68
N SER A 472 -25.77 26.40 7.72
CA SER A 472 -24.87 26.06 8.83
C SER A 472 -23.70 25.19 8.38
N ALA A 473 -23.94 24.21 7.51
CA ALA A 473 -22.88 23.37 6.94
C ALA A 473 -21.90 24.17 6.07
N LEU A 474 -22.41 25.09 5.25
CA LEU A 474 -21.59 25.97 4.41
C LEU A 474 -20.76 26.94 5.25
N MET A 475 -21.36 27.64 6.22
CA MET A 475 -20.63 28.56 7.11
C MET A 475 -19.54 27.83 7.89
N LEU A 476 -19.82 26.62 8.38
CA LEU A 476 -18.83 25.80 9.07
C LEU A 476 -17.69 25.37 8.14
N ALA A 477 -18.00 24.92 6.92
CA ALA A 477 -16.99 24.53 5.94
C ALA A 477 -16.09 25.71 5.53
N VAL A 478 -16.67 26.88 5.30
CA VAL A 478 -15.94 28.12 5.00
C VAL A 478 -15.09 28.53 6.19
N GLY A 479 -15.63 28.52 7.41
CA GLY A 479 -14.90 28.90 8.62
C GLY A 479 -13.69 27.99 8.88
N VAL A 480 -13.87 26.68 8.84
CA VAL A 480 -12.76 25.71 9.03
C VAL A 480 -11.76 25.76 7.87
N GLY A 481 -12.24 25.97 6.63
CA GLY A 481 -11.39 26.12 5.46
C GLY A 481 -10.51 27.38 5.50
N LEU A 482 -11.08 28.53 5.86
CA LEU A 482 -10.35 29.78 6.02
C LEU A 482 -9.32 29.68 7.14
N PHE A 483 -9.70 29.11 8.29
CA PHE A 483 -8.77 28.90 9.40
C PHE A 483 -7.57 28.02 9.00
N ALA A 484 -7.82 26.92 8.27
CA ALA A 484 -6.76 26.07 7.78
C ALA A 484 -5.86 26.77 6.75
N LEU A 485 -6.45 27.54 5.82
CA LEU A 485 -5.69 28.32 4.85
C LEU A 485 -4.82 29.37 5.53
N ILE A 486 -5.36 30.13 6.49
CA ILE A 486 -4.60 31.12 7.27
C ILE A 486 -3.46 30.44 8.02
N SER A 487 -3.71 29.28 8.64
CA SER A 487 -2.69 28.51 9.36
C SER A 487 -1.56 28.06 8.44
N VAL A 488 -1.88 27.51 7.26
CA VAL A 488 -0.89 27.09 6.26
C VAL A 488 -0.10 28.28 5.73
N VAL A 489 -0.77 29.36 5.34
CA VAL A 489 -0.11 30.57 4.81
C VAL A 489 0.81 31.17 5.87
N SER A 490 0.36 31.25 7.13
CA SER A 490 1.18 31.79 8.22
C SER A 490 2.42 30.92 8.45
N LEU A 491 2.24 29.62 8.56
CA LEU A 491 3.32 28.68 8.85
C LEU A 491 4.31 28.55 7.68
N ASP A 492 3.83 28.43 6.44
CA ASP A 492 4.69 28.43 5.25
C ASP A 492 5.43 29.78 5.12
N SER A 493 4.76 30.92 5.35
CA SER A 493 5.41 32.23 5.25
C SER A 493 6.49 32.45 6.31
N MET A 494 6.30 31.90 7.52
CA MET A 494 7.31 31.90 8.59
C MET A 494 8.54 31.10 8.17
N VAL A 495 8.35 29.89 7.63
CA VAL A 495 9.48 29.02 7.24
C VAL A 495 10.21 29.55 6.00
N TYR A 496 9.48 30.06 5.00
CA TYR A 496 10.08 30.65 3.80
C TYR A 496 10.59 32.09 3.99
N GLY A 497 10.45 32.67 5.19
CA GLY A 497 10.86 34.05 5.50
C GLY A 497 10.17 35.13 4.66
N SER A 498 9.03 34.81 4.02
CA SER A 498 8.34 35.71 3.08
C SER A 498 6.90 35.29 2.86
N PHE A 499 6.02 36.26 2.63
CA PHE A 499 4.60 35.99 2.41
C PHE A 499 4.37 35.05 1.22
N THR A 500 3.86 33.86 1.50
CA THR A 500 3.74 32.76 0.56
C THR A 500 2.37 32.09 0.66
N ILE A 501 1.62 32.11 -0.44
CA ILE A 501 0.38 31.34 -0.59
C ILE A 501 0.67 30.11 -1.44
N THR A 502 1.12 29.06 -0.79
CA THR A 502 1.62 27.83 -1.42
C THR A 502 0.61 27.17 -2.38
N PRO A 503 -0.70 26.99 -2.05
CA PRO A 503 -1.64 26.37 -2.98
C PRO A 503 -1.80 27.13 -4.31
N VAL A 504 -1.73 28.47 -4.27
CA VAL A 504 -1.81 29.31 -5.47
C VAL A 504 -0.55 29.13 -6.32
N ARG A 505 0.64 29.15 -5.71
CA ARG A 505 1.90 28.91 -6.42
C ARG A 505 1.98 27.51 -7.01
N PHE A 506 1.45 26.50 -6.30
CA PHE A 506 1.34 25.13 -6.80
C PHE A 506 0.50 25.05 -8.07
N ILE A 507 -0.70 25.66 -8.06
CA ILE A 507 -1.59 25.71 -9.23
C ILE A 507 -0.93 26.46 -10.38
N GLN A 508 -0.30 27.60 -10.09
CA GLN A 508 0.37 28.41 -11.10
C GLN A 508 1.51 27.64 -11.77
N SER A 509 2.35 26.94 -11.01
CA SER A 509 3.48 26.19 -11.57
C SER A 509 3.04 24.91 -12.29
N ASN A 510 2.18 24.10 -11.68
CA ASN A 510 1.84 22.78 -12.21
C ASN A 510 0.75 22.81 -13.28
N ILE A 511 -0.27 23.65 -13.12
CA ILE A 511 -1.43 23.70 -14.02
C ILE A 511 -1.24 24.78 -15.07
N ILE A 512 -0.93 26.02 -14.66
CA ILE A 512 -0.84 27.15 -15.60
C ILE A 512 0.47 27.09 -16.41
N ASN A 513 1.60 26.87 -15.74
CA ASN A 513 2.92 26.77 -16.41
C ASN A 513 3.22 25.36 -16.94
N SER A 514 2.32 24.39 -16.71
CA SER A 514 2.34 23.05 -17.33
C SER A 514 3.65 22.27 -17.12
N VAL A 515 4.33 22.44 -15.97
CA VAL A 515 5.55 21.69 -15.64
C VAL A 515 5.33 20.18 -15.69
N SER A 516 4.11 19.70 -15.39
CA SER A 516 3.78 18.28 -15.41
C SER A 516 3.98 17.58 -16.76
N HIS A 517 3.97 18.30 -17.89
CA HIS A 517 4.25 17.73 -19.21
C HIS A 517 5.71 17.28 -19.38
N PHE A 518 6.64 17.84 -18.60
CA PHE A 518 8.05 17.48 -18.60
C PHE A 518 8.26 16.00 -18.22
N TYR A 519 7.41 15.46 -17.34
CA TYR A 519 7.52 14.09 -16.83
C TYR A 519 6.83 13.03 -17.71
N GLY A 520 6.33 13.41 -18.89
CA GLY A 520 5.76 12.51 -19.89
C GLY A 520 4.24 12.62 -20.04
N THR A 521 3.70 11.80 -20.95
CA THR A 521 2.25 11.73 -21.21
C THR A 521 1.77 10.28 -21.27
N SER A 522 0.62 10.01 -20.67
CA SER A 522 0.04 8.67 -20.61
C SER A 522 -1.33 8.61 -21.29
N SER A 523 -1.67 7.44 -21.84
CA SER A 523 -2.98 7.17 -22.45
C SER A 523 -4.14 7.56 -21.54
N ALA A 524 -5.25 8.01 -22.13
CA ALA A 524 -6.49 8.28 -21.40
C ALA A 524 -7.00 7.05 -20.61
N LEU A 525 -6.70 5.83 -21.08
CA LEU A 525 -7.13 4.59 -20.42
C LEU A 525 -6.22 4.13 -19.26
N TYR A 526 -5.13 4.85 -18.99
CA TYR A 526 -4.10 4.45 -18.00
C TYR A 526 -4.67 4.03 -16.65
N TYR A 527 -5.59 4.82 -16.07
CA TYR A 527 -6.11 4.49 -14.73
C TYR A 527 -6.93 3.20 -14.73
N VAL A 528 -7.66 2.93 -15.80
CA VAL A 528 -8.51 1.74 -15.92
C VAL A 528 -7.67 0.50 -16.22
N THR A 529 -6.69 0.61 -17.13
CA THR A 529 -5.93 -0.55 -17.62
C THR A 529 -4.69 -0.86 -16.79
N GLN A 530 -4.18 0.09 -15.99
CA GLN A 530 -2.94 -0.07 -15.24
C GLN A 530 -3.12 0.27 -13.76
N ALA A 531 -3.53 1.50 -13.43
CA ALA A 531 -3.52 1.98 -12.04
C ALA A 531 -4.44 1.18 -11.10
N TRP A 532 -5.72 1.03 -11.47
CA TRP A 532 -6.67 0.25 -10.67
C TRP A 532 -6.30 -1.23 -10.55
N PRO A 533 -5.86 -1.91 -11.63
CA PRO A 533 -5.29 -3.27 -11.54
C PRO A 533 -4.12 -3.39 -10.57
N ILE A 534 -3.20 -2.42 -10.55
CA ILE A 534 -2.07 -2.40 -9.61
C ILE A 534 -2.58 -2.25 -8.16
N LEU A 535 -3.45 -1.27 -7.91
CA LEU A 535 -3.93 -0.93 -6.57
C LEU A 535 -4.82 -2.02 -5.96
N LEU A 536 -5.70 -2.63 -6.74
CA LEU A 536 -6.69 -3.59 -6.25
C LEU A 536 -6.28 -5.05 -6.47
N ASN A 537 -5.30 -5.31 -7.35
CA ASN A 537 -4.80 -6.65 -7.63
C ASN A 537 -5.98 -7.63 -7.89
N THR A 538 -5.92 -8.87 -7.39
CA THR A 538 -6.99 -9.87 -7.53
C THR A 538 -8.35 -9.42 -6.97
N SER A 539 -8.39 -8.41 -6.09
CA SER A 539 -9.64 -7.91 -5.52
C SER A 539 -10.46 -7.03 -6.49
N ILE A 540 -9.85 -6.57 -7.59
CA ILE A 540 -10.49 -5.67 -8.58
C ILE A 540 -11.82 -6.20 -9.12
N VAL A 541 -11.95 -7.52 -9.27
CA VAL A 541 -13.17 -8.18 -9.78
C VAL A 541 -14.37 -7.86 -8.87
N TYR A 542 -14.16 -7.84 -7.56
CA TYR A 542 -15.21 -7.52 -6.59
C TYR A 542 -15.49 -6.03 -6.52
N THR A 543 -14.47 -5.19 -6.67
CA THR A 543 -14.66 -3.73 -6.81
C THR A 543 -15.50 -3.41 -8.04
N TYR A 544 -15.19 -4.01 -9.19
CA TYR A 544 -15.97 -3.83 -10.42
C TYR A 544 -17.43 -4.26 -10.21
N LYS A 545 -17.65 -5.43 -9.59
CA LYS A 545 -18.99 -5.90 -9.23
C LYS A 545 -19.74 -4.90 -8.34
N ALA A 546 -19.06 -4.27 -7.38
CA ALA A 546 -19.64 -3.28 -6.48
C ALA A 546 -19.94 -1.94 -7.16
N VAL A 547 -19.12 -1.53 -8.13
CA VAL A 547 -19.38 -0.33 -8.96
C VAL A 547 -20.63 -0.52 -9.83
N VAL A 548 -20.87 -1.74 -10.32
CA VAL A 548 -22.01 -2.07 -11.20
C VAL A 548 -23.30 -2.35 -10.41
N ASP A 549 -23.26 -3.23 -9.40
CA ASP A 549 -24.40 -3.61 -8.56
C ASP A 549 -24.35 -2.82 -7.25
N MET A 550 -25.10 -1.71 -7.12
CA MET A 550 -25.23 -0.94 -5.86
C MET A 550 -26.63 -1.07 -5.26
N ARG A 551 -26.67 -1.22 -3.94
CA ARG A 551 -27.89 -1.50 -3.16
C ARG A 551 -28.20 -0.39 -2.17
N THR A 552 -27.19 0.35 -1.71
CA THR A 552 -27.40 1.39 -0.68
C THR A 552 -27.11 2.80 -1.21
N PRO A 553 -27.75 3.83 -0.64
CA PRO A 553 -27.39 5.21 -0.91
C PRO A 553 -25.91 5.50 -0.63
N THR A 554 -25.34 4.97 0.46
CA THR A 554 -23.92 5.15 0.78
C THR A 554 -23.00 4.56 -0.30
N GLU A 555 -23.30 3.36 -0.80
CA GLU A 555 -22.55 2.76 -1.93
C GLU A 555 -22.57 3.66 -3.17
N LYS A 556 -23.72 4.29 -3.48
CA LYS A 556 -23.84 5.24 -4.60
C LYS A 556 -22.92 6.45 -4.44
N ALA A 557 -22.85 7.03 -3.24
CA ALA A 557 -21.99 8.18 -2.94
C ALA A 557 -20.50 7.83 -3.07
N LEU A 558 -20.09 6.68 -2.53
CA LEU A 558 -18.73 6.16 -2.62
C LEU A 558 -18.33 5.87 -4.08
N ARG A 559 -19.21 5.23 -4.86
CA ARG A 559 -18.99 5.00 -6.29
C ARG A 559 -18.84 6.31 -7.05
N ASN A 560 -19.75 7.26 -6.85
CA ASN A 560 -19.70 8.56 -7.53
C ASN A 560 -18.37 9.27 -7.25
N THR A 561 -17.88 9.17 -6.01
CA THR A 561 -16.58 9.71 -5.62
C THR A 561 -15.45 9.03 -6.39
N LEU A 562 -15.45 7.69 -6.43
CA LEU A 562 -14.43 6.92 -7.14
C LEU A 562 -14.40 7.23 -8.65
N ILE A 563 -15.56 7.33 -9.29
CA ILE A 563 -15.69 7.66 -10.73
C ILE A 563 -15.29 9.12 -10.98
N PHE A 564 -15.80 10.06 -10.20
CA PHE A 564 -15.53 11.49 -10.37
C PHE A 564 -14.03 11.78 -10.30
N VAL A 565 -13.37 11.33 -9.22
CA VAL A 565 -11.94 11.61 -9.02
C VAL A 565 -11.08 10.91 -10.07
N THR A 566 -11.37 9.65 -10.43
CA THR A 566 -10.68 8.96 -11.52
C THR A 566 -10.87 9.69 -12.86
N GLY A 567 -12.08 10.18 -13.12
CA GLY A 567 -12.40 10.95 -14.33
C GLY A 567 -11.62 12.27 -14.40
N VAL A 568 -11.58 13.04 -13.32
CA VAL A 568 -10.80 14.29 -13.25
C VAL A 568 -9.32 14.04 -13.51
N TYR A 569 -8.72 13.03 -12.87
CA TYR A 569 -7.32 12.68 -13.13
C TYR A 569 -7.09 12.08 -14.52
N THR A 570 -8.11 11.56 -15.20
CA THR A 570 -7.96 11.10 -16.58
C THR A 570 -7.70 12.25 -17.57
N LEU A 571 -8.15 13.46 -17.22
CA LEU A 571 -7.99 14.67 -18.05
C LEU A 571 -6.56 15.24 -18.03
N ILE A 572 -5.74 14.89 -17.04
CA ILE A 572 -4.34 15.35 -16.99
C ILE A 572 -3.45 14.52 -17.91
N ALA A 573 -2.48 15.17 -18.57
CA ALA A 573 -1.60 14.53 -19.54
C ALA A 573 -0.66 13.51 -18.90
N HIS A 574 -0.03 13.91 -17.79
CA HIS A 574 0.79 13.06 -16.93
C HIS A 574 -0.09 12.27 -15.96
N LYS A 575 0.10 10.95 -15.84
CA LYS A 575 -0.77 10.11 -15.02
C LYS A 575 0.06 9.14 -14.19
N GLU A 576 -0.36 8.95 -12.95
CA GLU A 576 0.31 8.06 -12.02
C GLU A 576 -0.71 7.43 -11.07
N TRP A 577 -0.57 6.14 -10.79
CA TRP A 577 -1.52 5.44 -9.93
C TRP A 577 -1.58 6.03 -8.50
N ARG A 578 -0.50 6.66 -8.00
CA ARG A 578 -0.49 7.32 -6.68
C ARG A 578 -1.49 8.47 -6.57
N PHE A 579 -1.88 9.10 -7.68
CA PHE A 579 -2.87 10.19 -7.65
C PHE A 579 -4.25 9.71 -7.23
N ILE A 580 -4.59 8.45 -7.53
CA ILE A 580 -5.84 7.81 -7.12
C ILE A 580 -5.68 6.89 -5.91
N GLN A 581 -4.47 6.68 -5.39
CA GLN A 581 -4.23 5.87 -4.19
C GLN A 581 -5.06 6.32 -2.97
N PRO A 582 -5.32 7.63 -2.72
CA PRO A 582 -6.23 8.05 -1.66
C PRO A 582 -7.67 7.49 -1.78
N LEU A 583 -8.08 7.02 -2.96
CA LEU A 583 -9.37 6.36 -3.18
C LEU A 583 -9.37 4.87 -2.81
N LEU A 584 -8.21 4.28 -2.52
CA LEU A 584 -8.09 2.85 -2.20
C LEU A 584 -9.00 2.41 -1.04
N PRO A 585 -9.14 3.16 0.07
CA PRO A 585 -10.08 2.79 1.14
C PRO A 585 -11.54 2.74 0.67
N ILE A 586 -11.94 3.70 -0.17
CA ILE A 586 -13.28 3.75 -0.77
C ILE A 586 -13.49 2.54 -1.68
N ALA A 587 -12.49 2.23 -2.50
CA ALA A 587 -12.52 1.07 -3.37
C ALA A 587 -12.64 -0.23 -2.56
N MET A 588 -11.82 -0.41 -1.52
CA MET A 588 -11.83 -1.58 -0.63
C MET A 588 -13.16 -1.74 0.13
N ALA A 589 -13.76 -0.63 0.59
CA ALA A 589 -15.09 -0.64 1.20
C ALA A 589 -16.15 -1.18 0.24
N LEU A 590 -16.13 -0.72 -1.02
CA LEU A 590 -17.01 -1.25 -2.08
C LEU A 590 -16.70 -2.71 -2.39
N THR A 591 -15.42 -3.09 -2.51
CA THR A 591 -14.99 -4.48 -2.69
C THR A 591 -15.60 -5.39 -1.63
N ALA A 592 -15.49 -5.00 -0.35
CA ALA A 592 -15.99 -5.77 0.78
C ALA A 592 -17.51 -5.97 0.73
N SER A 593 -18.28 -5.00 0.23
CA SER A 593 -19.75 -5.10 0.15
C SER A 593 -20.26 -6.13 -0.87
N ARG A 594 -19.38 -6.62 -1.75
CA ARG A 594 -19.70 -7.67 -2.76
C ARG A 594 -18.85 -8.93 -2.64
N MET A 595 -17.92 -8.96 -1.69
CA MET A 595 -17.04 -10.10 -1.47
C MET A 595 -17.68 -11.10 -0.51
N ASN A 596 -18.02 -12.30 -1.00
CA ASN A 596 -18.38 -13.43 -0.16
C ASN A 596 -17.14 -14.23 0.19
N LEU A 597 -16.83 -14.41 1.48
CA LEU A 597 -15.67 -15.16 1.98
C LEU A 597 -15.85 -16.69 1.80
N SER A 598 -15.86 -17.15 0.56
CA SER A 598 -15.84 -18.58 0.22
C SER A 598 -14.41 -19.12 0.15
N LYS A 599 -14.22 -20.44 0.29
CA LYS A 599 -12.91 -21.08 0.08
C LYS A 599 -12.30 -20.75 -1.28
N LYS A 600 -13.13 -20.59 -2.33
CA LYS A 600 -12.67 -20.20 -3.68
C LYS A 600 -12.16 -18.77 -3.70
N THR A 601 -12.87 -17.84 -3.06
CA THR A 601 -12.50 -16.43 -2.94
C THR A 601 -11.19 -16.25 -2.18
N VAL A 602 -11.02 -16.96 -1.06
CA VAL A 602 -9.76 -16.92 -0.29
C VAL A 602 -8.59 -17.40 -1.14
N LYS A 603 -8.74 -18.52 -1.87
CA LYS A 603 -7.70 -19.01 -2.79
C LYS A 603 -7.37 -17.99 -3.88
N TRP A 604 -8.38 -17.32 -4.45
CA TRP A 604 -8.18 -16.29 -5.47
C TRP A 604 -7.40 -15.09 -4.94
N LEU A 605 -7.76 -14.58 -3.76
CA LEU A 605 -7.04 -13.47 -3.13
C LEU A 605 -5.62 -13.85 -2.73
N ALA A 606 -5.40 -15.09 -2.30
CA ALA A 606 -4.07 -15.60 -1.95
C ALA A 606 -3.11 -15.56 -3.15
N VAL A 607 -3.60 -15.73 -4.39
CA VAL A 607 -2.77 -15.58 -5.60
C VAL A 607 -2.21 -14.16 -5.71
N GLY A 608 -2.98 -13.14 -5.32
CA GLY A 608 -2.55 -11.74 -5.34
C GLY A 608 -1.40 -11.42 -4.37
N VAL A 609 -1.17 -12.26 -3.36
CA VAL A 609 -0.09 -12.05 -2.38
C VAL A 609 1.29 -12.15 -3.03
N ILE A 610 1.46 -13.00 -4.05
CA ILE A 610 2.77 -13.25 -4.68
C ILE A 610 3.29 -12.01 -5.44
N PRO A 611 2.54 -11.39 -6.37
CA PRO A 611 2.98 -10.14 -6.99
C PRO A 611 3.10 -8.99 -5.98
N ALA A 612 2.27 -8.96 -4.94
CA ALA A 612 2.40 -7.96 -3.88
C ALA A 612 3.72 -8.10 -3.10
N LEU A 613 4.12 -9.33 -2.73
CA LEU A 613 5.40 -9.59 -2.09
C LEU A 613 6.57 -9.19 -2.99
N TYR A 614 6.52 -9.52 -4.29
CA TYR A 614 7.55 -9.10 -5.24
C TYR A 614 7.73 -7.56 -5.26
N LEU A 615 6.63 -6.81 -5.34
CA LEU A 615 6.67 -5.35 -5.33
C LEU A 615 7.23 -4.78 -4.02
N LEU A 616 6.95 -5.42 -2.89
CA LEU A 616 7.38 -4.98 -1.56
C LEU A 616 8.83 -5.35 -1.21
N THR A 617 9.34 -6.46 -1.76
CA THR A 617 10.64 -7.02 -1.34
C THR A 617 11.71 -7.02 -2.41
N THR A 618 11.35 -6.91 -3.69
CA THR A 618 12.29 -7.20 -4.78
C THR A 618 12.29 -6.19 -5.92
N HIS A 619 11.15 -5.65 -6.33
CA HIS A 619 11.09 -4.66 -7.41
C HIS A 619 11.80 -3.36 -7.02
N MET A 620 12.74 -2.87 -7.84
CA MET A 620 13.52 -1.64 -7.58
C MET A 620 14.35 -1.68 -6.27
N ARG A 621 14.71 -2.89 -5.81
CA ARG A 621 15.44 -3.07 -4.54
C ARG A 621 16.85 -2.49 -4.57
N GLY A 622 17.58 -2.69 -5.67
CA GLY A 622 18.97 -2.27 -5.81
C GLY A 622 19.18 -0.77 -5.59
N GLN A 623 18.19 0.05 -5.96
CA GLN A 623 18.24 1.51 -5.77
C GLN A 623 18.16 1.93 -4.28
N VAL A 624 17.45 1.18 -3.43
CA VAL A 624 17.47 1.39 -1.96
C VAL A 624 18.79 0.90 -1.40
N GLN A 625 19.15 -0.34 -1.74
CA GLN A 625 20.31 -1.02 -1.16
C GLN A 625 21.63 -0.31 -1.47
N VAL A 626 21.75 0.32 -2.64
CA VAL A 626 22.96 1.09 -2.95
C VAL A 626 23.08 2.31 -2.04
N SER A 627 21.96 2.95 -1.68
CA SER A 627 21.96 4.10 -0.77
C SER A 627 22.29 3.68 0.67
N GLU A 628 21.75 2.54 1.11
CA GLU A 628 22.09 1.93 2.40
C GLU A 628 23.59 1.57 2.45
N TRP A 629 24.13 0.95 1.39
CA TRP A 629 25.54 0.62 1.28
C TRP A 629 26.44 1.85 1.29
N VAL A 630 26.06 2.94 0.59
CA VAL A 630 26.81 4.21 0.62
C VAL A 630 26.82 4.82 2.03
N GLY A 631 25.75 4.64 2.82
CA GLY A 631 25.72 5.07 4.22
C GLY A 631 26.75 4.34 5.10
N GLU A 632 26.98 3.06 4.81
CA GLU A 632 27.85 2.17 5.61
C GLU A 632 29.31 2.14 5.14
N VAL A 633 29.59 2.43 3.87
CA VAL A 633 30.94 2.31 3.31
C VAL A 633 31.91 3.30 3.96
N SER A 634 33.06 2.79 4.41
CA SER A 634 34.14 3.55 5.04
C SER A 634 35.28 3.80 4.05
N GLY A 635 36.00 4.93 4.20
CA GLY A 635 37.18 5.25 3.38
C GLY A 635 36.88 5.95 2.04
N VAL A 636 35.60 6.14 1.70
CA VAL A 636 35.14 6.89 0.52
C VAL A 636 34.93 8.36 0.88
N ARG A 637 35.29 9.31 0.00
CA ARG A 637 35.03 10.75 0.21
C ARG A 637 34.06 11.35 -0.79
N SER A 638 33.94 10.75 -1.97
CA SER A 638 33.02 11.19 -3.02
C SER A 638 32.30 10.03 -3.70
N VAL A 639 31.01 10.22 -4.03
CA VAL A 639 30.17 9.22 -4.71
C VAL A 639 29.34 9.88 -5.82
N GLY A 640 29.44 9.35 -7.03
CA GLY A 640 28.74 9.84 -8.22
C GLY A 640 27.66 8.87 -8.72
N PHE A 641 26.43 9.33 -8.83
CA PHE A 641 25.28 8.58 -9.36
C PHE A 641 25.03 8.95 -10.83
N TYR A 642 25.51 8.11 -11.74
CA TYR A 642 25.44 8.29 -13.20
C TYR A 642 24.32 7.44 -13.80
N MET A 643 23.09 7.88 -13.55
CA MET A 643 21.85 7.21 -13.88
C MET A 643 20.74 8.26 -14.05
N PRO A 644 19.49 7.91 -14.43
CA PRO A 644 18.42 8.89 -14.53
C PRO A 644 18.28 9.66 -13.23
N CYS A 645 17.95 10.95 -13.28
CA CYS A 645 17.86 11.75 -12.06
C CYS A 645 16.81 11.19 -11.09
N HIS A 646 16.98 11.50 -9.80
CA HIS A 646 16.12 11.00 -8.72
C HIS A 646 15.90 9.48 -8.80
N SER A 647 16.93 8.69 -9.14
CA SER A 647 16.82 7.23 -9.24
C SER A 647 17.16 6.49 -7.96
N THR A 648 17.56 7.17 -6.89
CA THR A 648 17.91 6.56 -5.60
C THR A 648 17.50 7.52 -4.47
N PRO A 649 17.14 7.00 -3.28
CA PRO A 649 17.07 7.83 -2.08
C PRO A 649 18.39 8.56 -1.80
N TRP A 650 18.35 9.70 -1.10
CA TRP A 650 19.53 10.53 -0.85
C TRP A 650 19.90 10.51 0.63
N GLN A 651 20.11 11.67 1.27
CA GLN A 651 20.61 11.77 2.64
C GLN A 651 19.60 11.27 3.69
N SER A 652 18.30 11.20 3.37
CA SER A 652 17.33 10.49 4.23
C SER A 652 17.61 8.99 4.40
N HIS A 653 18.45 8.41 3.54
CA HIS A 653 18.88 7.01 3.61
C HIS A 653 20.38 6.85 3.84
N ILE A 654 21.20 7.68 3.20
CA ILE A 654 22.67 7.64 3.30
C ILE A 654 23.14 8.17 4.67
N HIS A 655 22.61 9.32 5.08
CA HIS A 655 22.90 9.99 6.36
C HIS A 655 24.40 10.16 6.67
N ARG A 656 25.15 10.68 5.69
CA ARG A 656 26.59 10.93 5.79
C ARG A 656 26.92 12.35 5.34
N PRO A 657 27.08 13.30 6.28
CA PRO A 657 27.42 14.69 5.94
C PRO A 657 28.87 14.85 5.46
N ASP A 658 29.73 13.87 5.71
CA ASP A 658 31.14 13.86 5.31
C ASP A 658 31.37 13.48 3.83
N LEU A 659 30.38 12.88 3.17
CA LEU A 659 30.48 12.46 1.77
C LEU A 659 30.10 13.60 0.81
N THR A 660 30.92 13.78 -0.22
CA THR A 660 30.56 14.61 -1.39
C THR A 660 29.76 13.77 -2.37
N LEU A 661 28.46 14.03 -2.48
CA LEU A 661 27.57 13.27 -3.35
C LEU A 661 27.24 14.06 -4.61
N TYR A 662 27.28 13.39 -5.77
CA TYR A 662 26.86 13.94 -7.05
C TYR A 662 25.81 13.03 -7.69
N ALA A 663 24.79 13.62 -8.30
CA ALA A 663 23.85 12.92 -9.16
C ALA A 663 23.58 13.76 -10.40
N VAL A 664 23.33 13.09 -11.52
CA VAL A 664 22.93 13.73 -12.78
C VAL A 664 21.65 14.56 -12.56
N GLN A 665 21.71 15.85 -12.93
CA GLN A 665 20.65 16.83 -12.68
C GLN A 665 19.59 16.89 -13.80
N CYS A 666 18.32 17.17 -13.44
CA CYS A 666 17.20 17.20 -14.40
C CYS A 666 16.14 18.27 -14.12
N GLU A 667 16.55 19.49 -13.76
CA GLU A 667 15.61 20.51 -13.28
C GLU A 667 14.72 21.13 -14.37
N PRO A 668 13.39 21.29 -14.11
CA PRO A 668 12.49 21.89 -15.07
C PRO A 668 12.76 23.39 -15.25
N GLY A 669 13.11 23.81 -16.47
CA GLY A 669 13.41 25.20 -16.80
C GLY A 669 14.89 25.60 -16.69
N GLY A 670 15.78 24.63 -16.38
CA GLY A 670 17.23 24.78 -16.35
C GLY A 670 17.95 23.92 -17.40
N TYR A 671 19.28 23.76 -17.24
CA TYR A 671 20.09 22.82 -18.03
C TYR A 671 19.75 21.39 -17.60
N ASN A 672 19.30 20.55 -18.53
CA ASN A 672 19.01 19.15 -18.27
C ASN A 672 20.27 18.31 -18.54
N GLU A 673 21.06 18.10 -17.49
CA GLU A 673 22.30 17.33 -17.55
C GLU A 673 22.04 15.87 -17.95
N GLU A 674 20.88 15.33 -17.58
CA GLU A 674 20.46 13.98 -17.96
C GLU A 674 20.37 13.78 -19.47
N ASP A 675 19.80 14.74 -20.19
CA ASP A 675 19.69 14.65 -21.66
C ASP A 675 21.07 14.66 -22.32
N VAL A 676 21.98 15.48 -21.81
CA VAL A 676 23.36 15.55 -22.31
C VAL A 676 24.13 14.27 -21.99
N PHE A 677 23.97 13.75 -20.77
CA PHE A 677 24.58 12.50 -20.35
C PHE A 677 24.13 11.32 -21.23
N TYR A 678 22.83 11.16 -21.47
CA TYR A 678 22.32 10.07 -22.31
C TYR A 678 22.57 10.27 -23.81
N ALA A 679 22.80 11.50 -24.26
CA ALA A 679 23.20 11.78 -25.65
C ALA A 679 24.63 11.27 -25.95
N SER A 680 25.57 11.43 -25.02
CA SER A 680 26.94 10.90 -25.16
C SER A 680 27.59 10.60 -23.80
N PRO A 681 27.32 9.42 -23.21
CA PRO A 681 27.79 9.09 -21.85
C PRO A 681 29.31 9.12 -21.70
N VAL A 682 30.05 8.65 -22.71
CA VAL A 682 31.53 8.56 -22.69
C VAL A 682 32.16 9.95 -22.70
N GLU A 683 31.70 10.81 -23.60
CA GLU A 683 32.16 12.20 -23.72
C GLU A 683 31.86 12.98 -22.43
N PHE A 684 30.66 12.78 -21.88
CA PHE A 684 30.22 13.40 -20.63
C PHE A 684 31.13 13.04 -19.46
N MET A 685 31.43 11.74 -19.29
CA MET A 685 32.30 11.28 -18.21
C MET A 685 33.76 11.72 -18.40
N ARG A 686 34.29 11.78 -19.64
CA ARG A 686 35.66 12.26 -19.90
C ARG A 686 35.86 13.74 -19.58
N LYS A 687 34.85 14.57 -19.80
CA LYS A 687 34.91 16.01 -19.56
C LYS A 687 34.75 16.40 -18.09
N ARG A 688 34.43 15.43 -17.22
CA ARG A 688 34.16 15.64 -15.80
C ARG A 688 35.18 14.91 -14.94
N HIS A 689 35.48 15.46 -13.78
CA HIS A 689 36.19 14.72 -12.74
C HIS A 689 35.23 13.68 -12.13
N LEU A 690 35.61 12.41 -12.20
CA LEU A 690 34.82 11.30 -11.68
C LEU A 690 35.10 11.09 -10.18
N GLU A 691 34.07 10.72 -9.43
CA GLU A 691 34.14 10.47 -7.99
C GLU A 691 34.88 9.17 -7.62
N ASP A 692 35.23 9.00 -6.33
CA ASP A 692 35.90 7.80 -5.82
C ASP A 692 35.06 6.53 -6.09
N VAL A 693 33.73 6.66 -6.02
CA VAL A 693 32.79 5.59 -6.35
C VAL A 693 31.80 6.08 -7.41
N VAL A 694 31.70 5.33 -8.51
CA VAL A 694 30.77 5.59 -9.61
C VAL A 694 29.67 4.53 -9.62
N ILE A 695 28.40 4.97 -9.59
CA ILE A 695 27.23 4.09 -9.58
C ILE A 695 26.47 4.27 -10.90
N VAL A 696 26.29 3.16 -11.63
CA VAL A 696 25.59 3.12 -12.93
C VAL A 696 24.61 1.94 -12.99
N PHE A 697 23.60 2.03 -13.85
CA PHE A 697 22.80 0.86 -14.20
C PHE A 697 23.53 -0.03 -15.21
N GLU A 698 23.50 -1.35 -15.03
CA GLU A 698 24.10 -2.33 -15.97
C GLU A 698 23.60 -2.12 -17.41
N ALA A 699 22.34 -1.70 -17.59
CA ALA A 699 21.77 -1.38 -18.90
C ALA A 699 22.62 -0.38 -19.70
N LEU A 700 23.17 0.64 -19.02
CA LEU A 700 24.00 1.66 -19.65
C LEU A 700 25.31 1.06 -20.20
N LEU A 701 25.89 0.10 -19.50
CA LEU A 701 27.12 -0.59 -19.95
C LEU A 701 26.86 -1.52 -21.14
N ILE A 702 25.64 -2.06 -21.23
CA ILE A 702 25.23 -2.94 -22.33
C ILE A 702 24.97 -2.12 -23.61
N ASP A 703 24.30 -0.98 -23.47
CA ASP A 703 23.91 -0.13 -24.60
C ASP A 703 25.10 0.68 -25.13
N TYR A 704 26.10 0.98 -24.29
CA TYR A 704 27.30 1.75 -24.66
C TYR A 704 28.58 0.97 -24.31
N ARG A 705 28.98 0.03 -25.17
CA ARG A 705 30.16 -0.84 -24.92
C ARG A 705 31.45 -0.07 -24.67
N ASP A 706 31.64 1.06 -25.34
CA ASP A 706 32.82 1.91 -25.19
C ASP A 706 32.88 2.56 -23.80
N LEU A 707 31.73 2.81 -23.17
CA LEU A 707 31.65 3.32 -21.80
C LEU A 707 32.17 2.31 -20.78
N HIS A 708 31.81 1.04 -20.96
CA HIS A 708 32.29 -0.03 -20.08
C HIS A 708 33.81 -0.17 -20.16
N ALA A 709 34.37 -0.16 -21.37
CA ALA A 709 35.82 -0.21 -21.56
C ALA A 709 36.53 1.03 -20.98
N GLU A 710 35.91 2.21 -21.05
CA GLU A 710 36.50 3.43 -20.49
C GLU A 710 36.49 3.43 -18.96
N LEU A 711 35.39 3.00 -18.33
CA LEU A 711 35.30 2.91 -16.87
C LEU A 711 36.27 1.87 -16.30
N LEU A 712 36.43 0.71 -16.94
CA LEU A 712 37.35 -0.33 -16.49
C LEU A 712 38.84 0.07 -16.56
N LYS A 713 39.19 1.15 -17.25
CA LYS A 713 40.57 1.69 -17.21
C LYS A 713 40.90 2.38 -15.89
N GLN A 714 39.88 2.84 -15.16
CA GLN A 714 40.04 3.69 -13.97
C GLN A 714 39.37 3.10 -12.72
N TYR A 715 38.38 2.21 -12.90
CA TYR A 715 37.54 1.67 -11.83
C TYR A 715 37.45 0.16 -11.89
N GLU A 716 37.35 -0.45 -10.71
CA GLU A 716 37.00 -1.86 -10.54
C GLU A 716 35.57 -1.99 -10.00
N VAL A 717 34.86 -3.04 -10.44
CA VAL A 717 33.50 -3.30 -10.00
C VAL A 717 33.51 -3.83 -8.56
N THR A 718 33.06 -3.01 -7.62
CA THR A 718 33.06 -3.32 -6.17
C THR A 718 31.75 -3.93 -5.68
N LEU A 719 30.61 -3.61 -6.31
CA LEU A 719 29.30 -4.09 -5.89
C LEU A 719 28.33 -4.19 -7.07
N SER A 720 27.64 -5.32 -7.20
CA SER A 720 26.52 -5.49 -8.12
C SER A 720 25.26 -5.83 -7.34
N LEU A 721 24.18 -5.07 -7.56
CA LEU A 721 22.92 -5.21 -6.85
C LEU A 721 21.79 -5.53 -7.82
N PHE A 722 20.98 -6.52 -7.46
CA PHE A 722 19.77 -6.82 -8.20
C PHE A 722 18.75 -5.70 -8.04
N ASN A 723 18.35 -5.07 -9.17
CA ASN A 723 17.35 -4.01 -9.14
C ASN A 723 15.92 -4.50 -9.37
N THR A 724 15.62 -5.06 -10.55
CA THR A 724 14.28 -5.53 -10.90
C THR A 724 14.32 -6.48 -12.10
N VAL A 725 13.31 -7.34 -12.23
CA VAL A 725 13.08 -8.17 -13.44
C VAL A 725 12.48 -7.35 -14.59
N LEU A 726 11.59 -6.41 -14.26
CA LEU A 726 10.82 -5.60 -15.21
C LEU A 726 10.98 -4.13 -14.89
N HIS A 727 11.18 -3.29 -15.90
CA HIS A 727 11.28 -1.85 -15.75
C HIS A 727 10.49 -1.13 -16.86
N GLU A 728 9.78 -0.06 -16.50
CA GLU A 728 8.95 0.72 -17.42
C GLU A 728 9.79 1.73 -18.23
N ASP A 729 10.75 2.40 -17.57
CA ASP A 729 11.75 3.26 -18.21
C ASP A 729 12.66 2.46 -19.17
N SER A 730 12.77 2.90 -20.42
CA SER A 730 13.67 2.30 -21.41
C SER A 730 15.15 2.54 -21.10
N ARG A 731 15.52 3.63 -20.43
CA ARG A 731 16.91 3.94 -20.05
C ARG A 731 17.48 3.01 -18.98
N ARG A 732 16.58 2.27 -18.32
CA ARG A 732 16.91 1.25 -17.31
C ARG A 732 16.74 -0.18 -17.88
N ARG A 733 16.53 -0.32 -19.19
CA ARG A 733 16.41 -1.58 -19.92
C ARG A 733 17.48 -1.64 -21.02
N ALA A 734 18.31 -2.66 -21.01
CA ALA A 734 19.20 -2.94 -22.14
C ALA A 734 18.40 -3.17 -23.44
N HIS A 735 18.94 -2.73 -24.60
CA HIS A 735 18.28 -2.85 -25.90
C HIS A 735 17.77 -4.27 -26.20
N ARG A 736 16.61 -4.34 -26.89
CA ARG A 736 15.73 -5.51 -27.11
C ARG A 736 16.43 -6.83 -27.52
N GLY A 737 17.63 -6.80 -28.09
CA GLY A 737 18.40 -7.99 -28.48
C GLY A 737 18.89 -8.85 -27.31
N ALA A 738 19.42 -8.24 -26.25
CA ALA A 738 19.93 -8.98 -25.08
C ALA A 738 18.80 -9.54 -24.20
N GLN A 739 17.67 -8.82 -24.14
CA GLN A 739 16.49 -9.23 -23.37
C GLN A 739 15.73 -10.38 -24.05
N ALA A 740 15.68 -10.41 -25.40
CA ALA A 740 15.12 -11.53 -26.16
C ALA A 740 15.93 -12.83 -25.95
N GLN A 741 17.26 -12.74 -25.90
CA GLN A 741 18.15 -13.88 -25.61
C GLN A 741 17.93 -14.41 -24.17
N ARG A 742 17.86 -13.51 -23.17
CA ARG A 742 17.61 -13.89 -21.76
C ARG A 742 16.18 -14.45 -21.57
N GLN A 743 15.16 -13.88 -22.20
CA GLN A 743 13.79 -14.41 -22.17
C GLN A 743 13.67 -15.75 -22.90
N ALA A 744 14.39 -15.96 -24.00
CA ALA A 744 14.46 -17.25 -24.69
C ALA A 744 15.10 -18.33 -23.79
N ASN A 745 16.16 -18.01 -23.07
CA ASN A 745 16.79 -18.92 -22.10
C ASN A 745 15.84 -19.29 -20.95
N VAL A 746 15.12 -18.33 -20.37
CA VAL A 746 14.10 -18.62 -19.34
C VAL A 746 12.96 -19.47 -19.91
N ARG A 747 12.47 -19.18 -21.12
CA ARG A 747 11.43 -20.00 -21.79
C ARG A 747 11.90 -21.43 -22.03
N ASN A 748 13.16 -21.63 -22.39
CA ASN A 748 13.75 -22.95 -22.64
C ASN A 748 13.94 -23.73 -21.34
N ILE A 749 14.33 -23.07 -20.25
CA ILE A 749 14.43 -23.68 -18.91
C ILE A 749 13.04 -24.05 -18.38
N SER A 750 12.04 -23.16 -18.47
CA SER A 750 10.66 -23.46 -18.07
C SER A 750 10.06 -24.62 -18.87
N LYS A 751 10.35 -24.70 -20.18
CA LYS A 751 9.93 -25.82 -21.04
C LYS A 751 10.62 -27.12 -20.66
N SER A 752 11.92 -27.08 -20.34
CA SER A 752 12.68 -28.26 -19.88
C SER A 752 12.12 -28.83 -18.57
N ILE A 753 11.84 -27.95 -17.60
CA ILE A 753 11.27 -28.34 -16.30
C ILE A 753 9.83 -28.86 -16.46
N ALA A 754 8.98 -28.19 -17.25
CA ALA A 754 7.62 -28.64 -17.52
C ALA A 754 7.57 -30.01 -18.22
N LYS A 755 8.56 -30.29 -19.08
CA LYS A 755 8.72 -31.57 -19.76
C LYS A 755 9.23 -32.67 -18.82
N SER A 756 10.07 -32.33 -17.84
CA SER A 756 10.54 -33.27 -16.79
C SER A 756 9.44 -33.69 -15.80
N GLN A 757 8.37 -32.90 -15.65
CA GLN A 757 7.29 -33.16 -14.68
C GLN A 757 5.98 -33.68 -15.29
N GLY A 758 5.93 -34.01 -16.59
CA GLY A 758 4.78 -34.69 -17.19
C GLY A 758 3.44 -33.94 -17.14
N LEU A 759 3.43 -32.61 -17.12
CA LEU A 759 2.21 -31.81 -16.97
C LEU A 759 1.57 -31.47 -18.33
N THR A 760 0.60 -32.29 -18.78
CA THR A 760 -0.29 -31.96 -19.91
C THR A 760 -1.38 -30.95 -19.51
N ALA A 761 -1.70 -30.04 -20.43
CA ALA A 761 -2.48 -28.84 -20.20
C ALA A 761 -4.00 -29.09 -20.20
N HIS A 762 -4.66 -28.83 -19.08
CA HIS A 762 -6.11 -28.57 -19.06
C HIS A 762 -6.52 -27.39 -18.16
N ARG A 763 -7.43 -26.59 -18.74
CA ARG A 763 -8.24 -25.44 -18.30
C ARG A 763 -7.77 -24.58 -17.11
N THR A 764 -7.36 -23.36 -17.48
CA THR A 764 -7.56 -22.02 -16.86
C THR A 764 -7.20 -21.77 -15.39
N GLY A 765 -7.24 -22.74 -14.48
CA GLY A 765 -6.87 -22.55 -13.06
C GLY A 765 -5.38 -22.69 -12.76
N ARG A 766 -4.61 -23.42 -13.60
CA ARG A 766 -3.17 -23.68 -13.37
C ARG A 766 -2.23 -22.60 -13.94
N LEU A 767 -2.69 -21.72 -14.83
CA LEU A 767 -1.84 -20.66 -15.41
C LEU A 767 -1.41 -19.61 -14.37
N ALA A 768 -2.29 -19.26 -13.43
CA ALA A 768 -1.97 -18.36 -12.34
C ALA A 768 -0.95 -18.98 -11.36
N VAL A 769 -1.10 -20.27 -11.06
CA VAL A 769 -0.18 -21.03 -10.20
C VAL A 769 1.17 -21.23 -10.89
N ALA A 770 1.19 -21.64 -12.16
CA ALA A 770 2.42 -21.81 -12.93
C ALA A 770 3.18 -20.49 -13.16
N GLY A 771 2.46 -19.37 -13.35
CA GLY A 771 3.05 -18.03 -13.43
C GLY A 771 3.69 -17.62 -12.11
N ALA A 772 2.99 -17.86 -10.99
CA ALA A 772 3.51 -17.62 -9.64
C ALA A 772 4.74 -18.48 -9.30
N THR A 773 4.71 -19.78 -9.62
CA THR A 773 5.84 -20.71 -9.38
C THR A 773 7.04 -20.36 -10.25
N SER A 774 6.83 -19.97 -11.50
CA SER A 774 7.91 -19.51 -12.40
C SER A 774 8.55 -18.23 -11.89
N MET A 775 7.75 -17.30 -11.37
CA MET A 775 8.25 -16.05 -10.79
C MET A 775 9.01 -16.29 -9.47
N LEU A 776 8.55 -17.21 -8.63
CA LEU A 776 9.28 -17.64 -7.42
C LEU A 776 10.62 -18.33 -7.74
N LEU A 777 10.68 -19.14 -8.80
CA LEU A 777 11.92 -19.79 -9.26
C LEU A 777 12.91 -18.78 -9.85
N VAL A 778 12.42 -17.77 -10.59
CA VAL A 778 13.23 -16.65 -11.07
C VAL A 778 13.78 -15.84 -9.89
N LEU A 779 12.95 -15.58 -8.88
CA LEU A 779 13.36 -14.87 -7.66
C LEU A 779 14.41 -15.65 -6.86
N ALA A 780 14.25 -16.97 -6.72
CA ALA A 780 15.22 -17.83 -6.04
C ALA A 780 16.57 -17.90 -6.79
N TYR A 781 16.55 -17.95 -8.12
CA TYR A 781 17.76 -17.98 -8.95
C TYR A 781 18.57 -16.69 -8.86
N TYR A 782 17.93 -15.52 -8.99
CA TYR A 782 18.63 -14.23 -8.89
C TYR A 782 19.04 -13.88 -7.45
N SER A 783 18.32 -14.37 -6.45
CA SER A 783 18.70 -14.22 -5.04
C SER A 783 19.91 -15.08 -4.65
N HIS A 784 20.19 -16.17 -5.38
CA HIS A 784 21.27 -17.10 -5.06
C HIS A 784 22.61 -16.73 -5.72
N ASN A 785 22.59 -16.06 -6.88
CA ASN A 785 23.79 -15.74 -7.66
C ASN A 785 24.33 -14.30 -7.45
N ALA A 786 24.05 -13.68 -6.30
CA ALA A 786 24.62 -12.37 -5.95
C ALA A 786 25.98 -12.57 -5.26
N ASP A 787 27.01 -12.88 -6.05
CA ASP A 787 28.37 -13.04 -5.53
C ASP A 787 28.96 -11.68 -5.13
N THR A 788 29.40 -11.58 -3.87
CA THR A 788 30.15 -10.47 -3.30
C THR A 788 31.63 -10.61 -3.64
N ILE A 789 32.18 -9.65 -4.39
CA ILE A 789 33.63 -9.52 -4.63
C ILE A 789 34.12 -8.25 -3.91
N ARG A 790 35.16 -8.40 -3.08
CA ARG A 790 35.84 -7.30 -2.36
C ARG A 790 37.25 -7.15 -2.91
N LEU A 791 37.67 -5.91 -3.23
CA LEU A 791 39.08 -5.54 -3.31
C LEU A 791 39.24 -4.07 -2.87
N ASP A 792 40.20 -3.85 -1.97
CA ASP A 792 40.58 -2.54 -1.41
C ASP A 792 41.50 -1.77 -2.38
N THR A 793 41.48 -0.43 -2.35
CA THR A 793 42.58 0.38 -2.89
C THR A 793 42.91 1.61 -2.02
N PRO A 794 44.18 2.09 -2.05
CA PRO A 794 44.68 3.13 -1.16
C PRO A 794 44.69 4.55 -1.76
N ASN A 795 44.41 5.54 -0.90
CA ASN A 795 44.88 6.95 -0.88
C ASN A 795 44.57 7.87 -2.09
N THR A 796 44.32 9.18 -2.03
CA THR A 796 43.89 10.22 -1.07
C THR A 796 43.45 11.39 -1.99
N PRO A 797 42.44 12.21 -1.70
CA PRO A 797 41.82 13.13 -2.66
C PRO A 797 42.33 14.57 -2.55
N THR A 798 42.29 15.27 -3.68
CA THR A 798 42.41 16.74 -3.77
C THR A 798 41.13 17.35 -4.35
N LYS A 799 40.76 18.55 -3.87
CA LYS A 799 39.47 19.24 -4.06
C LYS A 799 39.16 19.61 -5.53
N PRO A 800 37.87 19.77 -5.92
CA PRO A 800 37.48 19.87 -7.33
C PRO A 800 37.49 21.31 -7.89
N ILE A 801 37.93 21.41 -9.15
CA ILE A 801 38.07 22.61 -9.99
C ILE A 801 36.74 22.89 -10.74
N LEU A 802 35.57 22.77 -10.10
CA LEU A 802 34.28 22.84 -10.81
C LEU A 802 33.75 24.28 -11.01
N ALA A 803 34.18 25.23 -10.18
CA ALA A 803 33.72 26.63 -10.30
C ALA A 803 34.24 27.33 -11.57
N GLY A 804 35.45 26.97 -12.04
CA GLY A 804 36.03 27.56 -13.26
C GLY A 804 35.37 27.04 -14.54
N VAL A 805 35.02 25.75 -14.59
CA VAL A 805 34.41 25.11 -15.77
C VAL A 805 32.97 25.59 -15.99
N LEU A 806 32.22 25.83 -14.90
CA LEU A 806 30.85 26.36 -14.98
C LEU A 806 30.81 27.82 -15.49
N GLN A 807 31.82 28.62 -15.17
CA GLN A 807 31.92 30.01 -15.61
C GLN A 807 32.25 30.12 -17.11
N ASP A 808 33.05 29.20 -17.65
CA ASP A 808 33.37 29.14 -19.08
C ASP A 808 32.18 28.69 -19.94
N LEU A 809 31.38 27.72 -19.48
CA LEU A 809 30.21 27.22 -20.22
C LEU A 809 29.03 28.20 -20.26
N GLU A 810 28.82 29.02 -19.22
CA GLU A 810 27.78 30.04 -19.22
C GLU A 810 28.09 31.21 -20.17
N SER A 811 29.36 31.51 -20.42
CA SER A 811 29.78 32.60 -21.32
C SER A 811 29.37 32.39 -22.79
N HIS A 812 29.04 31.14 -23.18
CA HIS A 812 28.71 30.77 -24.57
C HIS A 812 27.22 30.91 -24.90
N PHE A 813 26.35 31.18 -23.92
CA PHE A 813 24.91 31.25 -24.11
C PHE A 813 24.31 32.55 -23.56
N SER A 814 23.40 33.14 -24.32
CA SER A 814 22.53 34.22 -23.87
C SER A 814 21.17 33.66 -23.43
N LYS A 815 20.66 34.13 -22.29
CA LYS A 815 19.38 33.68 -21.72
C LYS A 815 18.26 34.67 -22.06
N ASP A 816 17.12 34.17 -22.54
CA ASP A 816 15.91 34.98 -22.66
C ASP A 816 15.35 35.27 -21.25
N SER A 817 15.28 36.56 -20.90
CA SER A 817 14.85 37.03 -19.57
C SER A 817 13.41 36.65 -19.22
N ASP A 818 12.54 36.45 -20.21
CA ASP A 818 11.13 36.12 -19.95
C ASP A 818 10.90 34.65 -19.67
N THR A 819 11.57 33.77 -20.42
CA THR A 819 11.23 32.34 -20.47
C THR A 819 12.33 31.46 -19.89
N GLY A 820 13.53 32.02 -19.71
CA GLY A 820 14.71 31.31 -19.24
C GLY A 820 15.39 30.43 -20.30
N VAL A 821 14.88 30.41 -21.54
CA VAL A 821 15.46 29.61 -22.63
C VAL A 821 16.84 30.15 -22.99
N LYS A 822 17.83 29.25 -23.05
CA LYS A 822 19.21 29.57 -23.43
C LYS A 822 19.38 29.45 -24.95
N PHE A 823 20.02 30.45 -25.55
CA PHE A 823 20.38 30.49 -26.95
C PHE A 823 21.90 30.65 -27.07
N PRO A 824 22.59 29.85 -27.89
CA PRO A 824 24.04 30.01 -28.08
C PRO A 824 24.35 31.37 -28.70
N ASN A 825 25.49 31.94 -28.35
CA ASN A 825 25.92 33.23 -28.90
C ASN A 825 26.33 33.12 -30.38
N GLU A 826 26.73 31.93 -30.82
CA GLU A 826 27.08 31.61 -32.20
C GLU A 826 26.46 30.27 -32.63
N VAL A 827 26.00 30.18 -33.88
CA VAL A 827 25.51 28.94 -34.49
C VAL A 827 26.14 28.73 -35.87
N ALA A 828 26.42 27.48 -36.24
CA ALA A 828 26.85 27.18 -37.60
C ALA A 828 25.69 27.43 -38.59
N SER A 829 25.98 28.05 -39.73
CA SER A 829 25.01 28.14 -40.82
C SER A 829 24.85 26.77 -41.48
N VAL A 830 23.59 26.32 -41.64
CA VAL A 830 23.25 25.02 -42.23
C VAL A 830 23.35 25.05 -43.77
N HIS A 831 23.25 26.23 -44.38
CA HIS A 831 23.12 26.37 -45.84
C HIS A 831 24.23 27.22 -46.49
N ASP A 832 24.93 28.05 -45.72
CA ASP A 832 26.02 28.90 -46.18
C ASP A 832 27.28 28.61 -45.34
N SER A 833 28.48 28.98 -45.81
CA SER A 833 29.71 28.81 -45.04
C SER A 833 29.91 29.96 -44.04
N GLY A 834 30.08 29.62 -42.76
CA GLY A 834 30.37 30.57 -41.69
C GLY A 834 29.52 30.37 -40.43
N ALA A 835 29.88 31.09 -39.36
CA ALA A 835 29.09 31.16 -38.12
C ALA A 835 28.15 32.37 -38.15
N LEU A 836 26.93 32.20 -37.64
CA LEU A 836 25.95 33.26 -37.42
C LEU A 836 25.99 33.65 -35.94
N LYS A 837 26.15 34.94 -35.66
CA LYS A 837 26.14 35.49 -34.30
C LYS A 837 24.73 35.93 -33.88
N LEU A 838 24.46 35.79 -32.59
CA LEU A 838 23.17 36.16 -31.99
C LEU A 838 23.00 37.69 -31.94
N LEU A 839 22.12 38.21 -32.79
CA LEU A 839 21.77 39.62 -32.89
C LEU A 839 20.77 40.06 -31.80
N GLY A 840 19.84 39.19 -31.39
CA GLY A 840 18.87 39.53 -30.34
C GLY A 840 17.93 38.40 -29.95
N LEU A 841 17.32 38.53 -28.77
CA LEU A 841 16.41 37.56 -28.16
C LEU A 841 15.02 38.14 -27.93
N GLY A 842 13.98 37.32 -28.05
CA GLY A 842 12.65 37.73 -27.66
C GLY A 842 11.68 36.59 -27.47
N VAL A 843 10.49 36.93 -26.99
CA VAL A 843 9.37 36.00 -26.84
C VAL A 843 8.22 36.44 -27.71
N ARG A 844 7.48 35.48 -28.28
CA ARG A 844 6.19 35.73 -28.92
C ARG A 844 5.06 35.39 -27.96
N THR A 845 4.10 36.30 -27.83
CA THR A 845 2.87 36.11 -27.05
C THR A 845 1.64 36.17 -27.95
N VAL A 846 0.58 35.44 -27.59
CA VAL A 846 -0.74 35.49 -28.28
C VAL A 846 -1.86 35.82 -27.29
N SER A 847 -2.93 36.47 -27.77
CA SER A 847 -4.19 36.81 -27.07
C SER A 847 -4.13 37.88 -25.96
N PHE A 848 -5.32 38.32 -25.49
CA PHE A 848 -5.51 39.34 -24.45
C PHE A 848 -4.89 38.96 -23.08
N LEU A 849 -4.52 37.70 -22.88
CA LEU A 849 -3.91 37.17 -21.65
C LEU A 849 -2.38 37.06 -21.72
N SER A 850 -1.71 37.63 -22.73
CA SER A 850 -0.24 37.65 -22.87
C SER A 850 0.43 36.28 -22.77
N ILE A 851 -0.19 35.28 -23.39
CA ILE A 851 0.22 33.87 -23.31
C ILE A 851 1.47 33.64 -24.16
N ARG A 852 2.60 33.25 -23.56
CA ARG A 852 3.91 33.04 -24.23
C ARG A 852 3.93 31.76 -25.06
N VAL A 853 4.12 31.85 -26.38
CA VAL A 853 4.06 30.71 -27.32
C VAL A 853 5.44 30.11 -27.56
N TYR A 854 6.42 30.94 -27.89
CA TYR A 854 7.80 30.52 -28.12
C TYR A 854 8.78 31.65 -27.80
N SER A 855 10.01 31.28 -27.45
CA SER A 855 11.16 32.20 -27.48
C SER A 855 11.89 32.07 -28.81
N LEU A 856 12.56 33.13 -29.21
CA LEU A 856 13.30 33.19 -30.46
C LEU A 856 14.64 33.90 -30.29
N GLY A 857 15.62 33.47 -31.06
CA GLY A 857 16.89 34.16 -31.28
C GLY A 857 17.06 34.51 -32.75
N ILE A 858 17.42 35.75 -33.02
CA ILE A 858 17.74 36.24 -34.37
C ILE A 858 19.25 36.20 -34.54
N TYR A 859 19.73 35.57 -35.61
CA TYR A 859 21.13 35.39 -35.91
C TYR A 859 21.47 35.96 -37.28
N THR A 860 22.68 36.49 -37.43
CA THR A 860 23.20 36.97 -38.72
C THR A 860 24.72 36.85 -38.77
N GLU A 861 25.30 37.03 -39.95
CA GLU A 861 26.75 37.01 -40.15
C GLU A 861 27.43 38.23 -39.53
N GLU A 862 28.70 38.09 -39.14
CA GLU A 862 29.49 39.18 -38.54
C GLU A 862 29.59 40.41 -39.45
N SER A 863 29.62 40.20 -40.76
CA SER A 863 29.63 41.25 -41.77
C SER A 863 28.35 42.09 -41.77
N ALA A 864 27.19 41.46 -41.55
CA ALA A 864 25.90 42.13 -41.42
C ALA A 864 25.80 42.91 -40.10
N HIS A 865 26.31 42.33 -39.01
CA HIS A 865 26.40 43.00 -37.72
C HIS A 865 27.29 44.25 -37.80
N SER A 866 28.45 44.14 -38.46
CA SER A 866 29.38 45.24 -38.69
C SER A 866 28.77 46.32 -39.58
N ALA A 867 28.05 45.94 -40.64
CA ALA A 867 27.35 46.87 -41.53
C ALA A 867 26.25 47.65 -40.79
N LEU A 868 25.52 47.00 -39.88
CA LEU A 868 24.50 47.64 -39.05
C LEU A 868 25.11 48.57 -38.00
N SER A 869 26.22 48.16 -37.39
CA SER A 869 26.95 48.96 -36.38
C SER A 869 27.66 50.18 -36.98
N ALA A 870 28.02 50.14 -38.26
CA ALA A 870 28.63 51.26 -38.98
C ALA A 870 27.65 52.40 -39.30
N VAL A 871 26.34 52.20 -39.08
CA VAL A 871 25.33 53.24 -39.29
C VAL A 871 25.38 54.25 -38.14
N GLU A 872 25.68 55.50 -38.46
CA GLU A 872 25.69 56.58 -37.46
C GLU A 872 24.31 56.72 -36.79
N ASN A 873 24.31 56.75 -35.45
CA ASN A 873 23.11 56.81 -34.59
C ASN A 873 22.11 55.65 -34.83
N VAL A 874 22.61 54.43 -35.11
CA VAL A 874 21.78 53.24 -35.43
C VAL A 874 20.68 52.96 -34.39
N LYS A 875 20.94 53.10 -33.08
CA LYS A 875 19.95 52.87 -32.02
C LYS A 875 18.76 53.81 -32.11
N GLU A 876 19.05 55.09 -32.36
CA GLU A 876 18.02 56.12 -32.48
C GLU A 876 17.25 55.95 -33.79
N LYS A 877 17.94 55.60 -34.89
CA LYS A 877 17.33 55.30 -36.18
C LYS A 877 16.46 54.04 -36.14
N LEU A 878 16.79 52.99 -35.39
CA LEU A 878 15.96 51.78 -35.28
C LEU A 878 14.74 51.96 -34.35
N THR A 879 14.74 53.00 -33.50
CA THR A 879 13.66 53.28 -32.55
C THR A 879 12.60 54.24 -33.13
N ARG A 880 12.97 55.11 -34.08
CA ARG A 880 12.05 56.03 -34.76
C ARG A 880 11.21 55.28 -35.81
N THR A 881 9.92 55.63 -35.90
CA THR A 881 9.02 55.14 -36.96
C THR A 881 9.17 55.99 -38.21
N ALA A 882 9.26 55.37 -39.39
CA ALA A 882 9.39 56.12 -40.64
C ALA A 882 8.17 57.02 -40.89
N SER A 883 8.37 58.34 -41.02
CA SER A 883 7.43 59.25 -41.69
C SER A 883 7.59 59.11 -43.21
N GLN A 884 6.55 59.42 -43.98
CA GLN A 884 6.47 59.07 -45.41
C GLN A 884 7.67 59.54 -46.27
N ASP A 885 8.37 60.61 -45.88
CA ASP A 885 9.58 61.08 -46.55
C ASP A 885 10.72 61.40 -45.56
N SER A 886 11.69 60.48 -45.43
CA SER A 886 13.15 60.71 -45.25
C SER A 886 13.86 59.54 -44.51
N ASP A 887 15.12 59.37 -44.93
CA ASP A 887 16.27 58.64 -44.39
C ASP A 887 16.03 57.36 -43.58
N MET A 888 16.44 56.22 -44.16
CA MET A 888 17.02 55.03 -43.50
C MET A 888 16.75 54.84 -41.99
N VAL A 889 15.48 54.79 -41.60
CA VAL A 889 15.02 54.75 -40.20
C VAL A 889 13.96 53.65 -40.04
N GLY A 890 13.88 53.07 -38.84
CA GLY A 890 12.90 52.07 -38.44
C GLY A 890 12.96 50.81 -39.29
N GLU A 891 11.80 50.39 -39.77
CA GLU A 891 11.63 49.20 -40.59
C GLU A 891 12.41 49.26 -41.93
N LYS A 892 12.49 50.43 -42.57
CA LYS A 892 13.21 50.61 -43.86
C LYS A 892 14.72 50.39 -43.75
N LEU A 893 15.31 50.67 -42.59
CA LEU A 893 16.74 50.41 -42.32
C LEU A 893 17.02 48.90 -42.28
N MET A 894 16.17 48.15 -41.58
CA MET A 894 16.26 46.69 -41.51
C MET A 894 15.94 46.04 -42.86
N GLU A 895 15.03 46.61 -43.63
CA GLU A 895 14.71 46.14 -44.99
C GLU A 895 15.92 46.19 -45.91
N ARG A 896 16.71 47.28 -45.91
CA ARG A 896 17.96 47.37 -46.69
C ARG A 896 18.98 46.30 -46.28
N LEU A 897 19.10 46.04 -44.98
CA LEU A 897 20.04 45.04 -44.48
C LEU A 897 19.59 43.61 -44.81
N ILE A 898 18.30 43.31 -44.63
CA ILE A 898 17.73 42.00 -44.95
C ILE A 898 17.78 41.74 -46.46
N THR A 899 17.62 42.75 -47.32
CA THR A 899 17.70 42.60 -48.79
C THR A 899 19.13 42.50 -49.32
N SER A 900 20.14 42.86 -48.52
CA SER A 900 21.55 42.67 -48.84
C SER A 900 21.95 41.18 -48.78
N PRO A 901 23.06 40.75 -49.41
CA PRO A 901 23.47 39.34 -49.51
C PRO A 901 24.08 38.80 -48.21
N TYR A 902 23.32 38.88 -47.11
CA TYR A 902 23.67 38.35 -45.80
C TYR A 902 22.71 37.24 -45.39
N THR A 903 23.24 36.26 -44.65
CA THR A 903 22.43 35.19 -44.08
C THR A 903 21.75 35.67 -42.79
N PHE A 904 20.44 35.41 -42.69
CA PHE A 904 19.64 35.70 -41.49
C PHE A 904 18.92 34.43 -41.05
N ALA A 905 19.00 34.09 -39.76
CA ALA A 905 18.28 32.96 -39.21
C ALA A 905 17.45 33.38 -37.99
N VAL A 906 16.22 32.87 -37.91
CA VAL A 906 15.37 33.01 -36.73
C VAL A 906 15.17 31.61 -36.14
N ARG A 907 15.85 31.35 -35.03
CA ARG A 907 15.73 30.11 -34.27
C ARG A 907 14.60 30.25 -33.26
N ILE A 908 13.62 29.38 -33.34
CA ILE A 908 12.39 29.39 -32.53
C ILE A 908 12.38 28.16 -31.65
N VAL A 909 12.14 28.38 -30.36
CA VAL A 909 12.05 27.33 -29.34
C VAL A 909 10.70 27.48 -28.62
N PRO A 910 9.73 26.57 -28.86
CA PRO A 910 8.44 26.61 -28.19
C PRO A 910 8.59 26.49 -26.68
N VAL A 911 7.91 27.35 -25.93
CA VAL A 911 7.89 27.31 -24.46
C VAL A 911 6.72 26.48 -23.91
N ARG A 912 5.94 25.91 -24.83
CA ARG A 912 4.82 24.99 -24.61
C ARG A 912 4.75 24.01 -25.79
N ASN A 913 4.12 22.87 -25.59
CA ASN A 913 3.81 21.97 -26.70
C ASN A 913 2.89 22.69 -27.70
N THR A 914 3.31 22.68 -28.96
CA THR A 914 2.53 23.19 -30.09
C THR A 914 2.54 22.14 -31.19
N ASP A 915 1.97 22.45 -32.34
CA ASP A 915 2.10 21.65 -33.54
C ASP A 915 2.59 22.51 -34.71
N PHE A 916 3.09 21.83 -35.75
CA PHE A 916 3.56 22.50 -36.95
C PHE A 916 2.44 23.27 -37.65
N GLY A 917 1.18 22.85 -37.52
CA GLY A 917 0.02 23.56 -38.06
C GLY A 917 -0.15 24.95 -37.46
N HIS A 918 -0.08 25.07 -36.13
CA HIS A 918 -0.17 26.34 -35.42
C HIS A 918 0.98 27.29 -35.76
N LEU A 919 2.21 26.78 -35.90
CA LEU A 919 3.37 27.58 -36.29
C LEU A 919 3.27 28.03 -37.75
N ARG A 920 2.92 27.13 -38.66
CA ARG A 920 2.64 27.39 -40.09
C ARG A 920 1.62 28.51 -40.23
N ASP A 921 0.47 28.39 -39.59
CA ASP A 921 -0.61 29.38 -39.67
C ASP A 921 -0.18 30.73 -39.08
N GLY A 922 0.72 30.71 -38.09
CA GLY A 922 1.38 31.89 -37.54
C GLY A 922 2.25 32.63 -38.56
N PHE A 923 3.07 31.92 -39.33
CA PHE A 923 3.92 32.52 -40.38
C PHE A 923 3.10 32.95 -41.59
N VAL A 924 2.16 32.13 -42.04
CA VAL A 924 1.27 32.42 -43.17
C VAL A 924 0.48 33.71 -42.93
N ARG A 925 -0.09 33.88 -41.73
CA ARG A 925 -0.81 35.11 -41.37
C ARG A 925 0.09 36.34 -41.36
N ALA A 926 1.35 36.20 -40.93
CA ALA A 926 2.30 37.30 -40.95
C ALA A 926 2.60 37.76 -42.38
N VAL A 927 2.86 36.83 -43.30
CA VAL A 927 3.10 37.13 -44.73
C VAL A 927 1.85 37.75 -45.37
N GLN A 928 0.67 37.17 -45.15
CA GLN A 928 -0.59 37.69 -45.70
C GLN A 928 -0.92 39.12 -45.21
N ALA A 929 -0.59 39.44 -43.95
CA ALA A 929 -0.76 40.79 -43.43
C ALA A 929 0.17 41.79 -44.15
N ARG A 930 1.39 41.37 -44.49
CA ARG A 930 2.35 42.18 -45.27
C ARG A 930 1.90 42.38 -46.71
N MET A 931 1.40 41.34 -47.37
CA MET A 931 0.85 41.46 -48.74
C MET A 931 -0.22 42.54 -48.86
N LYS A 932 -1.11 42.66 -47.87
CA LYS A 932 -2.15 43.69 -47.84
C LYS A 932 -1.60 45.11 -47.68
N THR A 933 -0.42 45.25 -47.08
CA THR A 933 0.21 46.55 -46.79
C THR A 933 1.11 47.00 -47.95
N SER A 934 1.69 46.06 -48.72
CA SER A 934 2.65 46.34 -49.78
C SER A 934 2.06 46.69 -51.16
N GLN A 935 0.73 46.72 -51.33
CA GLN A 935 0.03 47.07 -52.59
C GLN A 935 0.60 46.37 -53.86
N LEU A 936 0.81 45.04 -53.78
CA LEU A 936 1.37 44.25 -54.88
C LEU A 936 0.45 44.21 -56.11
N GLY A 937 1.04 44.13 -57.31
CA GLY A 937 0.30 43.89 -58.56
C GLY A 937 -0.40 42.51 -58.59
N ALA A 938 -1.29 42.29 -59.57
CA ALA A 938 -2.03 41.03 -59.68
C ALA A 938 -1.11 39.82 -59.96
N GLU A 939 -0.12 39.98 -60.84
CA GLU A 939 0.85 38.93 -61.18
C GLU A 939 1.80 38.62 -60.01
N GLU A 940 2.33 39.65 -59.33
CA GLU A 940 3.18 39.48 -58.14
C GLU A 940 2.41 38.80 -57.00
N SER A 941 1.16 39.20 -56.77
CA SER A 941 0.29 38.57 -55.77
C SER A 941 0.04 37.09 -56.06
N GLN A 942 -0.06 36.71 -57.33
CA GLN A 942 -0.20 35.31 -57.73
C GLN A 942 1.09 34.52 -57.41
N GLN A 943 2.26 35.03 -57.81
CA GLN A 943 3.54 34.38 -57.55
C GLN A 943 3.84 34.22 -56.05
N VAL A 944 3.48 35.22 -55.23
CA VAL A 944 3.60 35.14 -53.76
C VAL A 944 2.67 34.07 -53.21
N ASN A 945 1.42 33.99 -53.67
CA ASN A 945 0.47 32.97 -53.20
C ASN A 945 0.91 31.54 -53.56
N GLU A 946 1.43 31.32 -54.77
CA GLU A 946 1.98 30.03 -55.19
C GLU A 946 3.17 29.62 -54.31
N SER A 947 4.10 30.54 -54.09
CA SER A 947 5.27 30.32 -53.22
C SER A 947 4.86 30.06 -51.76
N LEU A 948 3.81 30.72 -51.28
CA LEU A 948 3.26 30.54 -49.94
C LEU A 948 2.56 29.19 -49.77
N GLN A 949 1.94 28.63 -50.81
CA GLN A 949 1.40 27.27 -50.78
C GLN A 949 2.52 26.23 -50.68
N THR A 950 3.61 26.41 -51.44
CA THR A 950 4.79 25.56 -51.32
C THR A 950 5.43 25.68 -49.93
N PHE A 951 5.51 26.88 -49.36
CA PHE A 951 6.00 27.04 -47.98
C PHE A 951 5.16 26.26 -46.94
N LYS A 952 3.83 26.22 -47.11
CA LYS A 952 2.94 25.49 -46.20
C LYS A 952 3.17 23.98 -46.21
N SER A 953 3.63 23.41 -47.33
CA SER A 953 3.85 21.96 -47.44
C SER A 953 5.07 21.47 -46.66
N PHE A 954 5.98 22.37 -46.27
CA PHE A 954 7.16 22.03 -45.46
C PHE A 954 6.81 21.63 -44.01
N PHE A 955 5.57 21.90 -43.57
CA PHE A 955 5.12 21.67 -42.20
C PHE A 955 4.38 20.32 -42.09
N PRO A 956 4.98 19.28 -41.50
CA PRO A 956 4.33 17.97 -41.37
C PRO A 956 3.16 18.01 -40.38
N PRO A 957 2.19 17.08 -40.46
CA PRO A 957 1.06 17.00 -39.52
C PRO A 957 1.48 16.33 -38.19
N SER A 958 2.55 16.81 -37.58
CA SER A 958 3.11 16.32 -36.32
C SER A 958 3.18 17.42 -35.26
N LYS A 959 3.42 17.01 -34.02
CA LYS A 959 3.58 17.94 -32.89
C LYS A 959 5.00 18.48 -32.83
N VAL A 960 5.13 19.70 -32.31
CA VAL A 960 6.40 20.33 -31.95
C VAL A 960 6.43 20.48 -30.42
N PRO A 961 7.08 19.54 -29.71
CA PRO A 961 7.27 19.61 -28.27
C PRO A 961 7.93 20.90 -27.79
N LYS A 962 7.68 21.26 -26.52
CA LYS A 962 8.42 22.31 -25.83
C LYS A 962 9.92 22.01 -25.86
N GLY A 963 10.73 23.02 -26.16
CA GLY A 963 12.20 22.90 -26.19
C GLY A 963 12.77 22.44 -27.53
N ASP A 964 11.95 21.89 -28.43
CA ASP A 964 12.42 21.52 -29.77
C ASP A 964 12.71 22.76 -30.62
N GLU A 965 13.75 22.69 -31.45
CA GLU A 965 14.21 23.83 -32.24
C GLU A 965 13.64 23.83 -33.66
N LEU A 966 13.17 24.99 -34.09
CA LEU A 966 12.76 25.27 -35.46
C LEU A 966 13.51 26.50 -35.95
N THR A 967 14.26 26.39 -37.03
CA THR A 967 15.06 27.50 -37.57
C THR A 967 14.54 27.88 -38.95
N LEU A 968 14.23 29.16 -39.12
CA LEU A 968 13.91 29.77 -40.41
C LEU A 968 15.13 30.54 -40.91
N THR A 969 15.68 30.16 -42.05
CA THR A 969 16.93 30.75 -42.57
C THR A 969 16.69 31.37 -43.95
N LYS A 970 17.08 32.64 -44.09
CA LYS A 970 17.28 33.31 -45.38
C LYS A 970 18.77 33.24 -45.74
N THR A 971 19.11 32.64 -46.87
CA THR A 971 20.50 32.49 -47.33
C THR A 971 21.01 33.75 -48.06
N ARG A 972 22.32 33.82 -48.34
CA ARG A 972 22.90 34.93 -49.15
C ARG A 972 22.28 35.03 -50.55
N SER A 973 21.87 33.91 -51.14
CA SER A 973 21.16 33.87 -52.44
C SER A 973 19.73 34.42 -52.37
N GLY A 974 19.16 34.56 -51.16
CA GLY A 974 17.79 35.01 -50.95
C GLY A 974 16.77 33.88 -50.79
N ASP A 975 17.22 32.63 -50.73
CA ASP A 975 16.38 31.45 -50.56
C ASP A 975 15.81 31.39 -49.13
N LEU A 976 14.66 30.75 -48.96
CA LEU A 976 14.05 30.54 -47.64
C LEU A 976 14.04 29.06 -47.30
N ALA A 977 14.72 28.68 -46.22
CA ALA A 977 14.76 27.32 -45.72
C ALA A 977 14.14 27.20 -44.33
N LEU A 978 13.48 26.07 -44.08
CA LEU A 978 12.93 25.71 -42.78
C LEU A 978 13.61 24.42 -42.30
N SER A 979 14.19 24.47 -41.11
CA SER A 979 14.87 23.32 -40.50
C SER A 979 14.32 23.02 -39.11
N TYR A 980 14.28 21.74 -38.75
CA TYR A 980 13.79 21.24 -37.46
C TYR A 980 14.80 20.26 -36.87
N LYS A 981 15.31 20.55 -35.66
CA LYS A 981 16.40 19.78 -35.01
C LYS A 981 17.63 19.58 -35.91
N GLY A 982 17.99 20.59 -36.69
CA GLY A 982 19.08 20.55 -37.66
C GLY A 982 18.73 19.96 -39.03
N ASP A 983 17.65 19.19 -39.15
CA ASP A 983 17.21 18.61 -40.43
C ASP A 983 16.41 19.61 -41.27
N THR A 984 16.70 19.73 -42.55
CA THR A 984 15.97 20.65 -43.45
C THR A 984 14.63 20.04 -43.87
N LEU A 985 13.52 20.66 -43.47
CA LEU A 985 12.16 20.25 -43.83
C LEU A 985 11.76 20.68 -45.25
N GLY A 986 12.31 21.81 -45.73
CA GLY A 986 12.07 22.31 -47.09
C GLY A 986 12.80 23.61 -47.38
N ARG A 987 12.96 23.92 -48.67
CA ARG A 987 13.65 25.12 -49.18
C ARG A 987 12.92 25.70 -50.39
N LEU A 988 12.78 27.03 -50.41
CA LEU A 988 12.27 27.80 -51.55
C LEU A 988 13.43 28.51 -52.26
N ASP A 989 13.60 28.26 -53.55
CA ASP A 989 14.59 28.91 -54.41
C ASP A 989 14.12 30.33 -54.78
N SER A 990 15.00 31.31 -54.58
CA SER A 990 14.78 32.75 -54.80
C SER A 990 14.62 33.18 -56.27
N LYS A 991 14.59 32.24 -57.22
CA LYS A 991 14.33 32.51 -58.64
C LYS A 991 12.98 33.19 -58.91
N SER A 992 11.95 33.00 -58.07
CA SER A 992 10.68 33.74 -58.19
C SER A 992 10.66 35.00 -57.33
N GLU A 993 10.03 36.07 -57.82
CA GLU A 993 9.83 37.29 -57.04
C GLU A 993 8.96 37.04 -55.80
N GLY A 994 8.05 36.06 -55.90
CA GLY A 994 7.27 35.57 -54.77
C GLY A 994 8.11 35.07 -53.59
N VAL A 995 9.19 34.33 -53.85
CA VAL A 995 10.08 33.84 -52.78
C VAL A 995 10.90 34.96 -52.16
N LYS A 996 11.41 35.90 -52.97
CA LYS A 996 12.15 37.08 -52.48
C LYS A 996 11.29 37.95 -51.57
N PHE A 997 10.01 38.10 -51.92
CA PHE A 997 9.03 38.79 -51.08
C PHE A 997 8.81 38.07 -49.76
N ILE A 998 8.53 36.76 -49.77
CA ILE A 998 8.26 35.97 -48.56
C ILE A 998 9.49 35.95 -47.63
N SER A 999 10.68 35.67 -48.17
CA SER A 999 11.92 35.54 -47.37
C SER A 999 12.30 36.85 -46.68
N THR A 1000 12.04 37.98 -47.33
CA THR A 1000 12.31 39.32 -46.79
C THR A 1000 11.23 39.75 -45.81
N GLN A 1001 9.95 39.66 -46.19
CA GLN A 1001 8.83 40.16 -45.38
C GLN A 1001 8.61 39.36 -44.09
N LEU A 1002 8.91 38.06 -44.10
CA LEU A 1002 8.78 37.19 -42.93
C LEU A 1002 9.81 37.55 -41.84
N LEU A 1003 11.04 37.90 -42.22
CA LEU A 1003 12.06 38.40 -41.31
C LEU A 1003 11.74 39.83 -40.86
N LEU A 1004 11.32 40.69 -41.80
CA LEU A 1004 10.96 42.09 -41.52
C LEU A 1004 9.77 42.21 -40.55
N ALA A 1005 8.87 41.21 -40.51
CA ALA A 1005 7.78 41.14 -39.54
C ALA A 1005 8.24 41.13 -38.06
N TYR A 1006 9.48 40.73 -37.76
CA TYR A 1006 10.06 40.86 -36.41
C TYR A 1006 10.53 42.29 -36.08
N PHE A 1007 10.76 43.10 -37.11
CA PHE A 1007 11.27 44.47 -37.00
C PHE A 1007 10.23 45.54 -37.37
N ALA A 1008 8.96 45.14 -37.53
CA ALA A 1008 7.88 46.04 -37.93
C ALA A 1008 7.80 47.30 -37.06
N ASP A 1009 7.51 48.45 -37.66
CA ASP A 1009 7.30 49.69 -36.89
C ASP A 1009 5.98 49.69 -36.14
N LYS A 1010 4.96 49.03 -36.69
CA LYS A 1010 3.66 48.82 -36.04
C LYS A 1010 3.42 47.32 -35.88
N ASN A 1011 3.13 46.90 -34.64
CA ASN A 1011 2.79 45.52 -34.28
C ASN A 1011 3.83 44.45 -34.72
N PRO A 1012 5.12 44.55 -34.31
CA PRO A 1012 6.10 43.51 -34.61
C PRO A 1012 5.71 42.17 -33.97
N ILE A 1013 6.08 41.05 -34.61
CA ILE A 1013 5.80 39.69 -34.12
C ILE A 1013 6.31 39.50 -32.68
N SER A 1014 7.45 40.13 -32.34
CA SER A 1014 7.99 40.19 -30.99
C SER A 1014 8.59 41.58 -30.72
N PRO A 1015 7.89 42.45 -29.98
CA PRO A 1015 8.44 43.74 -29.57
C PRO A 1015 9.76 43.61 -28.79
N LYS A 1016 9.88 42.53 -28.01
CA LYS A 1016 11.08 42.26 -27.20
C LYS A 1016 12.28 41.84 -28.04
N ALA A 1017 12.06 41.10 -29.13
CA ALA A 1017 13.14 40.80 -30.07
C ALA A 1017 13.71 42.07 -30.70
N LYS A 1018 12.84 42.98 -31.18
CA LYS A 1018 13.26 44.29 -31.72
C LYS A 1018 14.04 45.11 -30.69
N ALA A 1019 13.55 45.21 -29.46
CA ALA A 1019 14.24 45.91 -28.37
C ALA A 1019 15.59 45.26 -28.00
N SER A 1020 15.67 43.93 -27.99
CA SER A 1020 16.91 43.20 -27.69
C SER A 1020 17.99 43.45 -28.74
N VAL A 1021 17.62 43.51 -30.03
CA VAL A 1021 18.55 43.86 -31.11
C VAL A 1021 19.05 45.30 -30.94
N ILE A 1022 18.17 46.27 -30.65
CA ILE A 1022 18.56 47.67 -30.44
C ILE A 1022 19.52 47.83 -29.25
N ASN A 1023 19.33 47.03 -28.18
CA ASN A 1023 20.18 47.07 -27.00
C ASN A 1023 21.55 46.41 -27.19
N ARG A 1024 21.67 45.47 -28.14
CA ARG A 1024 22.90 44.72 -28.42
C ARG A 1024 23.81 45.38 -29.46
N LEU A 1025 23.22 46.13 -30.38
CA LEU A 1025 23.90 47.17 -31.16
C LEU A 1025 24.34 48.29 -30.21
#